data_AF-A0A4R0PDC7-F1
#
_entry.id   AF-A0A4R0PDC7-F1
#
_cell.length_a   1.000
_cell.length_b   1.000
_cell.length_c   1.000
_cell.angle_alpha   90.00
_cell.angle_beta   90.00
_cell.angle_gamma   90.00
#
_symmetry.space_group_name_H-M   'P 1'
#
loop_
_entity.id
_entity.type
_entity.pdbx_description
1 polymer ?
#
loop_
_entity_poly.entity_id
_entity_poly.type
_entity_poly.pdbx_seq_one_letter_code
_entity_poly.pdbx_strand_id
1 'polypeptide(L)'
;MPGVDFAFTDAPVPRGTGSTGRVSATTGNIIANAALRYGQNPEDLKAIAWLESRGNTRAKNPKSSAGGLFQFVDGTAADYGLANRFDAVEASDAAARLMRDNRAVLKKALGREPTRGELYLAHQQGAGGASKLLSNPNVPAASLVGAEAVALNGGRPGMTAGQFAGLWLAKAGGAPGAALDNSLPGGTSGAVTVKLTGAFGGVPQMPGVSVAADAYNQAAADITLNRLETAMRGKMDALAIRHSGDPAGLEEALDASWSGIESELPPLAKARVRAAFERNKIGIMIGAASDYRDRFEEEVKASFETQIESRRTSILRNALKAGSDETADAAIAAELAAINADIDAAPMTPLARERLKRETAQEVISARLLGGFEQQQDAAGRAAFLQRFQEEWKAGEGLSEALSPESYDKLTGEMTRRLQADEVAARKRDTALQKDIDGQIKILKKGLPIPAERRDALARAVAETGDPDLSATMQFLDGLADWQKAHIAARPEVVRAQIAALEDRIARDGATDTALTTLDVMEGLAGEMEAGLDEDPLTFASRAGVAAVEPIDFSSADTLTASLAERVNDAEAIAGHYGRAPRYFTPAEAEALKQAVQDDPMQLPGLVAGLTAGLGDAAPAALAEVSKEAPVLAHLGGLYHATGNGRLAAEIAEGLHLRAMDGYSSPLPSNAKLDAALAETAGAAFYAVPQLRDPVRRTANILFERRIAALGIDATDFDMAGNAAREAYGQAVEEVLGATWRDGVKHGGIATVNGVETIAPPGMRADALEDLVGSISEDDLAAQMPIGTANGVPITAAQIRGGVLVNTGPGRYRVALGDPYSGDPRFVPAAAGGYFELDVSLIAPRQPSRPFGRRLDLLQEGVP
;
A
#
# COMPACT_ATOMS: atom_id res chain seq x y z
N MET A 1 -10.38 20.08 -38.67
CA MET A 1 -10.94 19.46 -39.90
C MET A 1 -12.38 19.05 -39.62
N PRO A 2 -13.29 19.00 -40.61
CA PRO A 2 -14.66 18.54 -40.40
C PRO A 2 -14.79 17.02 -40.54
N GLY A 3 -15.71 16.42 -39.78
CA GLY A 3 -16.35 15.14 -40.11
C GLY A 3 -15.73 13.86 -39.52
N VAL A 4 -16.19 13.48 -38.32
CA VAL A 4 -16.38 12.06 -37.94
C VAL A 4 -17.69 11.98 -37.13
N ASP A 5 -18.73 11.38 -37.72
CA ASP A 5 -19.95 11.00 -37.00
C ASP A 5 -19.73 9.64 -36.32
N PHE A 6 -20.13 9.55 -35.05
CA PHE A 6 -20.11 8.31 -34.28
C PHE A 6 -21.56 7.93 -33.94
N ALA A 7 -22.01 6.78 -34.44
CA ALA A 7 -23.35 6.24 -34.18
C ALA A 7 -23.25 4.96 -33.33
N PHE A 8 -23.95 4.92 -32.20
CA PHE A 8 -24.05 3.74 -31.32
C PHE A 8 -25.46 3.63 -30.71
N THR A 9 -25.82 2.43 -30.27
CA THR A 9 -27.18 2.03 -29.83
C THR A 9 -27.15 1.41 -28.43
N ASP A 10 -28.10 1.80 -27.56
CA ASP A 10 -28.08 1.50 -26.11
C ASP A 10 -28.76 0.19 -25.66
N ALA A 11 -28.27 -0.40 -24.54
CA ALA A 11 -29.02 -1.31 -23.66
C ALA A 11 -28.44 -1.35 -22.21
N PRO A 12 -29.25 -1.31 -21.11
CA PRO A 12 -28.75 -1.11 -19.72
C PRO A 12 -29.01 -2.23 -18.68
N VAL A 13 -28.23 -2.31 -17.58
CA VAL A 13 -28.43 -3.24 -16.41
C VAL A 13 -27.97 -2.60 -15.04
N PRO A 14 -28.59 -2.89 -13.85
CA PRO A 14 -28.42 -2.08 -12.59
C PRO A 14 -27.58 -2.68 -11.40
N ARG A 15 -27.62 -2.02 -10.22
CA ARG A 15 -26.64 -2.08 -9.08
C ARG A 15 -27.17 -2.63 -7.71
N GLY A 16 -26.25 -2.97 -6.77
CA GLY A 16 -26.46 -3.04 -5.29
C GLY A 16 -25.50 -4.01 -4.54
N THR A 17 -24.68 -3.68 -3.52
CA THR A 17 -24.92 -3.36 -2.07
C THR A 17 -25.55 -4.50 -1.23
N GLY A 18 -25.08 -4.90 -0.03
CA GLY A 18 -23.96 -4.49 0.88
C GLY A 18 -24.40 -4.53 2.37
N SER A 19 -23.58 -4.62 3.45
CA SER A 19 -22.13 -4.83 3.69
C SER A 19 -21.88 -5.02 5.22
N THR A 20 -20.75 -5.64 5.66
CA THR A 20 -20.15 -5.87 7.04
C THR A 20 -19.70 -7.35 7.24
N GLY A 21 -18.88 -7.79 8.22
CA GLY A 21 -18.09 -7.16 9.31
C GLY A 21 -17.74 -8.18 10.43
N ARG A 22 -16.87 -7.96 11.44
CA ARG A 22 -15.65 -7.14 11.65
C ARG A 22 -14.78 -7.76 12.79
N VAL A 23 -13.63 -8.43 12.53
CA VAL A 23 -12.23 -7.92 12.77
C VAL A 23 -12.04 -6.47 12.27
N SER A 24 -10.95 -5.75 12.63
CA SER A 24 -10.66 -4.34 12.21
C SER A 24 -11.35 -3.98 10.89
N ALA A 25 -12.17 -2.92 10.88
CA ALA A 25 -13.15 -2.62 9.84
C ALA A 25 -12.80 -3.12 8.43
N THR A 26 -11.62 -2.72 7.96
CA THR A 26 -11.05 -3.09 6.66
C THR A 26 -10.56 -4.54 6.64
N THR A 27 -9.65 -4.94 7.53
CA THR A 27 -9.08 -6.30 7.60
C THR A 27 -10.13 -7.40 7.82
N GLY A 28 -11.14 -7.16 8.67
CA GLY A 28 -12.22 -8.11 8.92
C GLY A 28 -13.20 -8.24 7.76
N ASN A 29 -13.42 -7.16 7.02
CA ASN A 29 -14.14 -7.22 5.74
C ASN A 29 -13.30 -7.93 4.68
N ILE A 30 -11.98 -7.73 4.63
CA ILE A 30 -11.08 -8.45 3.72
C ILE A 30 -11.12 -9.97 3.97
N ILE A 31 -10.97 -10.39 5.24
CA ILE A 31 -11.07 -11.81 5.63
C ILE A 31 -12.47 -12.37 5.31
N ALA A 32 -13.55 -11.63 5.64
CA ALA A 32 -14.91 -12.08 5.36
C ALA A 32 -15.20 -12.20 3.86
N ASN A 33 -14.79 -11.22 3.06
CA ASN A 33 -14.97 -11.22 1.61
C ASN A 33 -14.19 -12.36 0.95
N ALA A 34 -12.97 -12.66 1.43
CA ALA A 34 -12.20 -13.81 0.98
C ALA A 34 -12.90 -15.13 1.34
N ALA A 35 -13.38 -15.28 2.59
CA ALA A 35 -14.13 -16.47 3.00
C ALA A 35 -15.37 -16.71 2.12
N LEU A 36 -16.20 -15.67 1.95
CA LEU A 36 -17.41 -15.73 1.12
C LEU A 36 -17.10 -16.08 -0.35
N ARG A 37 -16.03 -15.51 -0.93
CA ARG A 37 -15.57 -15.79 -2.31
C ARG A 37 -15.33 -17.29 -2.57
N TYR A 38 -14.93 -18.04 -1.55
CA TYR A 38 -14.64 -19.49 -1.64
C TYR A 38 -15.61 -20.36 -0.84
N GLY A 39 -16.82 -19.85 -0.53
CA GLY A 39 -17.86 -20.61 0.17
C GLY A 39 -17.49 -21.04 1.59
N GLN A 40 -16.54 -20.34 2.23
CA GLN A 40 -16.12 -20.59 3.61
C GLN A 40 -16.88 -19.71 4.59
N ASN A 41 -17.06 -20.21 5.81
CA ASN A 41 -17.64 -19.44 6.91
C ASN A 41 -16.70 -18.29 7.33
N PRO A 42 -17.13 -17.01 7.23
CA PRO A 42 -16.31 -15.86 7.62
C PRO A 42 -15.80 -15.91 9.06
N GLU A 43 -16.59 -16.46 9.99
CA GLU A 43 -16.21 -16.51 11.41
C GLU A 43 -15.13 -17.55 11.69
N ASP A 44 -15.06 -18.62 10.89
CA ASP A 44 -14.01 -19.64 11.04
C ASP A 44 -12.68 -19.08 10.51
N LEU A 45 -12.69 -18.37 9.37
CA LEU A 45 -11.49 -17.76 8.82
C LEU A 45 -10.98 -16.58 9.68
N LYS A 46 -11.88 -15.76 10.24
CA LYS A 46 -11.52 -14.74 11.25
C LYS A 46 -10.91 -15.38 12.50
N ALA A 47 -11.42 -16.53 12.95
CA ALA A 47 -10.87 -17.23 14.11
C ALA A 47 -9.44 -17.74 13.86
N ILE A 48 -9.14 -18.28 12.66
CA ILE A 48 -7.75 -18.66 12.33
C ILE A 48 -6.85 -17.42 12.29
N ALA A 49 -7.25 -16.33 11.63
CA ALA A 49 -6.46 -15.09 11.63
C ALA A 49 -6.20 -14.53 13.04
N TRP A 50 -7.16 -14.68 13.95
CA TRP A 50 -7.02 -14.28 15.35
C TRP A 50 -6.06 -15.20 16.13
N LEU A 51 -6.13 -16.51 15.91
CA LEU A 51 -5.25 -17.49 16.57
C LEU A 51 -3.81 -17.41 16.09
N GLU A 52 -3.59 -17.19 14.78
CA GLU A 52 -2.27 -17.16 14.15
C GLU A 52 -1.54 -15.81 14.35
N SER A 53 -2.25 -14.67 14.28
CA SER A 53 -1.62 -13.34 14.31
C SER A 53 -2.28 -12.31 15.23
N ARG A 54 -3.41 -12.64 15.89
CA ARG A 54 -4.32 -11.67 16.53
C ARG A 54 -4.80 -10.57 15.57
N GLY A 55 -4.86 -10.88 14.27
CA GLY A 55 -5.21 -9.92 13.21
C GLY A 55 -4.07 -8.97 12.79
N ASN A 56 -2.83 -9.21 13.21
CA ASN A 56 -1.68 -8.42 12.79
C ASN A 56 -1.16 -8.85 11.41
N THR A 57 -1.37 -8.01 10.39
CA THR A 57 -0.92 -8.27 9.00
C THR A 57 0.60 -8.38 8.87
N ARG A 58 1.38 -7.80 9.80
CA ARG A 58 2.84 -7.82 9.80
C ARG A 58 3.44 -8.83 10.79
N ALA A 59 2.65 -9.75 11.34
CA ALA A 59 3.14 -10.78 12.25
C ALA A 59 4.19 -11.66 11.55
N LYS A 60 5.33 -11.91 12.21
CA LYS A 60 6.41 -12.77 11.73
C LYS A 60 6.89 -13.66 12.85
N ASN A 61 6.96 -14.97 12.61
CA ASN A 61 7.59 -15.89 13.55
C ASN A 61 9.13 -15.79 13.40
N PRO A 62 9.90 -15.54 14.47
CA PRO A 62 11.36 -15.50 14.39
C PRO A 62 12.02 -16.89 14.25
N LYS A 63 11.27 -17.99 14.41
CA LYS A 63 11.78 -19.37 14.37
C LYS A 63 11.39 -20.15 13.11
N SER A 64 10.69 -19.54 12.16
CA SER A 64 10.30 -20.18 10.89
C SER A 64 10.01 -19.13 9.82
N SER A 65 9.68 -19.56 8.60
CA SER A 65 9.27 -18.61 7.57
C SER A 65 7.84 -18.06 7.75
N ALA A 66 7.06 -18.60 8.69
CA ALA A 66 5.70 -18.19 8.99
C ALA A 66 5.54 -16.67 9.14
N GLY A 67 4.61 -16.08 8.38
CA GLY A 67 4.33 -14.65 8.41
C GLY A 67 2.93 -14.28 7.91
N GLY A 68 2.49 -13.07 8.22
CA GLY A 68 1.18 -12.55 7.82
C GLY A 68 0.04 -12.87 8.77
N LEU A 69 -1.17 -12.49 8.36
CA LEU A 69 -2.42 -12.72 9.10
C LEU A 69 -2.65 -14.18 9.51
N PHE A 70 -2.21 -15.12 8.67
CA PHE A 70 -2.46 -16.57 8.77
C PHE A 70 -1.18 -17.39 8.96
N GLN A 71 -0.04 -16.72 9.21
CA GLN A 71 1.27 -17.34 9.48
C GLN A 71 1.75 -18.33 8.40
N PHE A 72 1.54 -18.01 7.12
CA PHE A 72 2.01 -18.83 5.99
C PHE A 72 3.54 -19.01 5.97
N VAL A 73 3.98 -20.26 5.89
CA VAL A 73 5.35 -20.67 5.56
C VAL A 73 5.56 -20.70 4.05
N ASP A 74 6.81 -20.71 3.58
CA ASP A 74 7.15 -20.49 2.16
C ASP A 74 6.53 -21.53 1.21
N GLY A 75 6.60 -22.82 1.55
CA GLY A 75 6.03 -23.89 0.71
C GLY A 75 4.52 -23.71 0.52
N THR A 76 3.78 -23.62 1.61
CA THR A 76 2.32 -23.42 1.56
C THR A 76 1.92 -22.05 1.01
N ALA A 77 2.78 -21.03 1.06
CA ALA A 77 2.55 -19.79 0.34
C ALA A 77 2.64 -20.01 -1.18
N ALA A 78 3.67 -20.73 -1.65
CA ALA A 78 3.84 -21.07 -3.06
C ALA A 78 2.69 -21.94 -3.60
N ASP A 79 2.27 -22.97 -2.84
CA ASP A 79 1.15 -23.87 -3.20
C ASP A 79 -0.16 -23.12 -3.49
N TYR A 80 -0.36 -21.96 -2.84
CA TYR A 80 -1.55 -21.11 -3.00
C TYR A 80 -1.28 -19.82 -3.80
N GLY A 81 -0.10 -19.68 -4.43
CA GLY A 81 0.26 -18.51 -5.23
C GLY A 81 0.30 -17.20 -4.43
N LEU A 82 0.61 -17.27 -3.13
CA LEU A 82 0.69 -16.13 -2.23
C LEU A 82 2.06 -15.45 -2.36
N ALA A 83 2.12 -14.36 -3.13
CA ALA A 83 3.36 -13.61 -3.34
C ALA A 83 3.76 -12.82 -2.08
N ASN A 84 2.83 -12.07 -1.49
CA ASN A 84 3.07 -11.25 -0.31
C ASN A 84 2.18 -11.66 0.88
N ARG A 85 2.71 -12.51 1.77
CA ARG A 85 2.00 -12.91 2.99
C ARG A 85 1.70 -11.78 3.97
N PHE A 86 2.34 -10.62 3.85
CA PHE A 86 2.05 -9.44 4.67
C PHE A 86 0.96 -8.54 4.06
N ASP A 87 0.56 -8.79 2.81
CA ASP A 87 -0.64 -8.19 2.25
C ASP A 87 -1.89 -8.88 2.82
N ALA A 88 -2.83 -8.07 3.31
CA ALA A 88 -4.02 -8.58 3.99
C ALA A 88 -4.99 -9.27 3.01
N VAL A 89 -5.04 -8.82 1.76
CA VAL A 89 -5.97 -9.31 0.72
C VAL A 89 -5.44 -10.62 0.14
N GLU A 90 -4.18 -10.67 -0.28
CA GLU A 90 -3.55 -11.88 -0.80
C GLU A 90 -3.56 -13.00 0.26
N ALA A 91 -3.11 -12.69 1.50
CA ALA A 91 -3.05 -13.69 2.56
C ALA A 91 -4.43 -14.22 2.96
N SER A 92 -5.48 -13.37 2.93
CA SER A 92 -6.85 -13.81 3.20
C SER A 92 -7.44 -14.66 2.07
N ASP A 93 -7.14 -14.31 0.81
CA ASP A 93 -7.56 -15.10 -0.35
C ASP A 93 -6.93 -16.50 -0.35
N ALA A 94 -5.61 -16.57 -0.13
CA ALA A 94 -4.88 -17.83 0.00
C ALA A 94 -5.39 -18.66 1.19
N ALA A 95 -5.62 -18.05 2.36
CA ALA A 95 -6.14 -18.76 3.54
C ALA A 95 -7.56 -19.28 3.34
N ALA A 96 -8.41 -18.56 2.61
CA ALA A 96 -9.76 -19.00 2.30
C ALA A 96 -9.77 -20.21 1.35
N ARG A 97 -8.86 -20.25 0.37
CA ARG A 97 -8.63 -21.43 -0.49
C ARG A 97 -8.07 -22.62 0.31
N LEU A 98 -7.07 -22.40 1.15
CA LEU A 98 -6.52 -23.43 2.05
C LEU A 98 -7.60 -24.00 3.00
N MET A 99 -8.45 -23.15 3.57
CA MET A 99 -9.56 -23.59 4.41
C MET A 99 -10.59 -24.44 3.63
N ARG A 100 -10.91 -24.08 2.38
CA ARG A 100 -11.79 -24.85 1.49
C ARG A 100 -11.23 -26.26 1.27
N ASP A 101 -9.94 -26.36 0.97
CA ASP A 101 -9.30 -27.62 0.60
C ASP A 101 -9.12 -28.52 1.83
N ASN A 102 -8.73 -27.93 2.97
CA ASN A 102 -8.76 -28.58 4.28
C ASN A 102 -10.16 -29.10 4.63
N ARG A 103 -11.22 -28.30 4.41
CA ARG A 103 -12.62 -28.69 4.67
C ARG A 103 -13.03 -29.88 3.83
N ALA A 104 -12.71 -29.88 2.53
CA ALA A 104 -13.08 -30.96 1.61
C ALA A 104 -12.44 -32.31 2.01
N VAL A 105 -11.14 -32.30 2.34
CA VAL A 105 -10.41 -33.50 2.78
C VAL A 105 -10.95 -34.00 4.13
N LEU A 106 -11.11 -33.13 5.12
CA LEU A 106 -11.67 -33.52 6.42
C LEU A 106 -13.10 -34.04 6.32
N LYS A 107 -13.96 -33.41 5.51
CA LYS A 107 -15.33 -33.88 5.29
C LYS A 107 -15.36 -35.31 4.73
N LYS A 108 -14.46 -35.64 3.80
CA LYS A 108 -14.29 -37.00 3.28
C LYS A 108 -13.79 -37.98 4.34
N ALA A 109 -12.85 -37.58 5.20
CA ALA A 109 -12.28 -38.42 6.24
C ALA A 109 -13.21 -38.66 7.46
N LEU A 110 -14.07 -37.68 7.79
CA LEU A 110 -14.94 -37.68 8.97
C LEU A 110 -16.38 -38.09 8.69
N GLY A 111 -16.83 -38.07 7.42
CA GLY A 111 -18.22 -38.31 7.04
C GLY A 111 -19.21 -37.20 7.46
N ARG A 112 -18.71 -36.07 7.98
CA ARG A 112 -19.47 -34.90 8.44
C ARG A 112 -18.71 -33.61 8.16
N GLU A 113 -19.39 -32.46 8.24
CA GLU A 113 -18.68 -31.17 8.22
C GLU A 113 -17.67 -31.11 9.39
N PRO A 114 -16.44 -30.63 9.14
CA PRO A 114 -15.47 -30.38 10.19
C PRO A 114 -15.86 -29.12 10.98
N THR A 115 -15.66 -29.19 12.29
CA THR A 115 -15.78 -28.05 13.20
C THR A 115 -14.66 -27.03 12.98
N ARG A 116 -14.84 -25.81 13.48
CA ARG A 116 -13.79 -24.76 13.51
C ARG A 116 -12.46 -25.26 14.08
N GLY A 117 -12.50 -26.05 15.16
CA GLY A 117 -11.30 -26.62 15.76
C GLY A 117 -10.58 -27.61 14.86
N GLU A 118 -11.33 -28.40 14.09
CA GLU A 118 -10.77 -29.39 13.16
C GLU A 118 -10.20 -28.70 11.91
N LEU A 119 -10.86 -27.64 11.41
CA LEU A 119 -10.30 -26.76 10.37
C LEU A 119 -9.00 -26.08 10.81
N TYR A 120 -8.93 -25.63 12.07
CA TYR A 120 -7.70 -25.07 12.64
C TYR A 120 -6.61 -26.14 12.84
N LEU A 121 -6.97 -27.37 13.25
CA LEU A 121 -6.05 -28.50 13.31
C LEU A 121 -5.48 -28.84 11.92
N ALA A 122 -6.29 -28.76 10.85
CA ALA A 122 -5.80 -28.94 9.47
C ALA A 122 -4.96 -27.77 8.95
N HIS A 123 -5.20 -26.54 9.42
CA HIS A 123 -4.29 -25.40 9.17
C HIS A 123 -2.91 -25.63 9.81
N GLN A 124 -2.89 -26.21 11.02
CA GLN A 124 -1.67 -26.50 11.79
C GLN A 124 -0.90 -27.75 11.33
N GLN A 125 -1.59 -28.87 11.05
CA GLN A 125 -0.97 -30.18 10.78
C GLN A 125 -1.08 -30.61 9.30
N GLY A 126 -1.65 -29.75 8.45
CA GLY A 126 -2.09 -30.11 7.10
C GLY A 126 -3.32 -31.02 7.11
N ALA A 127 -4.09 -31.00 6.01
CA ALA A 127 -5.32 -31.79 5.87
C ALA A 127 -5.11 -33.30 6.12
N GLY A 128 -4.03 -33.86 5.58
CA GLY A 128 -3.68 -35.28 5.74
C GLY A 128 -3.30 -35.65 7.17
N GLY A 129 -2.52 -34.81 7.85
CA GLY A 129 -2.14 -35.01 9.25
C GLY A 129 -3.35 -34.93 10.18
N ALA A 130 -4.19 -33.91 10.02
CA ALA A 130 -5.44 -33.76 10.77
C ALA A 130 -6.40 -34.93 10.52
N SER A 131 -6.54 -35.39 9.27
CA SER A 131 -7.38 -36.57 8.94
C SER A 131 -6.90 -37.82 9.68
N LYS A 132 -5.58 -38.14 9.61
CA LYS A 132 -5.02 -39.29 10.34
C LYS A 132 -5.28 -39.19 11.84
N LEU A 133 -5.03 -38.02 12.44
CA LEU A 133 -5.19 -37.79 13.88
C LEU A 133 -6.65 -37.94 14.35
N LEU A 134 -7.61 -37.38 13.61
CA LEU A 134 -9.03 -37.40 13.97
C LEU A 134 -9.68 -38.76 13.72
N SER A 135 -9.26 -39.49 12.67
CA SER A 135 -9.78 -40.84 12.39
C SER A 135 -9.16 -41.93 13.28
N ASN A 136 -8.02 -41.69 13.94
CA ASN A 136 -7.31 -42.69 14.75
C ASN A 136 -6.98 -42.20 16.18
N PRO A 137 -7.96 -41.69 16.97
CA PRO A 137 -7.71 -40.90 18.17
C PRO A 137 -6.95 -41.63 19.30
N ASN A 138 -6.93 -42.96 19.31
CA ASN A 138 -6.29 -43.77 20.36
C ASN A 138 -4.85 -44.21 20.01
N VAL A 139 -4.42 -44.01 18.75
CA VAL A 139 -3.07 -44.36 18.28
C VAL A 139 -2.07 -43.29 18.75
N PRO A 140 -0.79 -43.60 19.04
CA PRO A 140 0.22 -42.59 19.38
C PRO A 140 0.37 -41.55 18.27
N ALA A 141 0.23 -40.26 18.60
CA ALA A 141 0.24 -39.17 17.62
C ALA A 141 1.52 -39.17 16.76
N ALA A 142 2.66 -39.49 17.39
CA ALA A 142 3.97 -39.57 16.75
C ALA A 142 4.07 -40.62 15.63
N SER A 143 3.25 -41.68 15.65
CA SER A 143 3.23 -42.69 14.59
C SER A 143 2.39 -42.29 13.37
N LEU A 144 1.51 -41.29 13.51
CA LEU A 144 0.61 -40.83 12.44
C LEU A 144 1.17 -39.62 11.68
N VAL A 145 1.78 -38.67 12.41
CA VAL A 145 2.29 -37.40 11.86
C VAL A 145 3.79 -37.16 12.12
N GLY A 146 4.47 -38.09 12.79
CA GLY A 146 5.89 -37.97 13.14
C GLY A 146 6.12 -37.35 14.52
N ALA A 147 7.13 -37.84 15.25
CA ALA A 147 7.47 -37.34 16.59
C ALA A 147 7.88 -35.86 16.60
N GLU A 148 8.58 -35.41 15.54
CA GLU A 148 8.99 -34.02 15.38
C GLU A 148 7.81 -33.07 15.19
N ALA A 149 6.84 -33.43 14.33
CA ALA A 149 5.63 -32.63 14.14
C ALA A 149 4.82 -32.50 15.44
N VAL A 150 4.72 -33.58 16.24
CA VAL A 150 4.10 -33.52 17.57
C VAL A 150 4.86 -32.58 18.51
N ALA A 151 6.20 -32.65 18.54
CA ALA A 151 7.02 -31.85 19.44
C ALA A 151 7.07 -30.35 19.08
N LEU A 152 7.27 -30.02 17.80
CA LEU A 152 7.25 -28.63 17.29
C LEU A 152 5.90 -27.95 17.56
N ASN A 153 4.82 -28.73 17.47
CA ASN A 153 3.45 -28.27 17.71
C ASN A 153 2.99 -28.55 19.16
N GLY A 154 3.90 -28.52 20.13
CA GLY A 154 3.59 -28.43 21.57
C GLY A 154 2.95 -29.68 22.21
N GLY A 155 2.94 -30.81 21.50
CA GLY A 155 2.57 -32.12 22.05
C GLY A 155 3.72 -32.76 22.85
N ARG A 156 3.43 -33.90 23.48
CA ARG A 156 4.41 -34.73 24.19
C ARG A 156 4.56 -36.09 23.49
N PRO A 157 5.75 -36.73 23.50
CA PRO A 157 6.00 -37.96 22.74
C PRO A 157 5.04 -39.12 23.02
N GLY A 158 4.50 -39.22 24.24
CA GLY A 158 3.55 -40.26 24.65
C GLY A 158 2.05 -39.91 24.47
N MET A 159 1.70 -38.81 23.81
CA MET A 159 0.30 -38.44 23.58
C MET A 159 -0.36 -39.32 22.51
N THR A 160 -1.61 -39.71 22.75
CA THR A 160 -2.46 -40.24 21.68
C THR A 160 -2.84 -39.14 20.69
N ALA A 161 -3.26 -39.53 19.49
CA ALA A 161 -3.70 -38.63 18.44
C ALA A 161 -4.85 -37.72 18.88
N GLY A 162 -5.82 -38.26 19.64
CA GLY A 162 -6.93 -37.53 20.21
C GLY A 162 -6.51 -36.55 21.31
N GLN A 163 -5.54 -36.92 22.15
CA GLN A 163 -4.95 -36.00 23.14
C GLN A 163 -4.22 -34.84 22.46
N PHE A 164 -3.44 -35.12 21.42
CA PHE A 164 -2.71 -34.10 20.66
C PHE A 164 -3.65 -33.19 19.86
N ALA A 165 -4.63 -33.75 19.14
CA ALA A 165 -5.68 -32.99 18.47
C ALA A 165 -6.46 -32.12 19.46
N GLY A 166 -6.79 -32.66 20.64
CA GLY A 166 -7.50 -31.96 21.70
C GLY A 166 -6.87 -30.64 22.14
N LEU A 167 -5.54 -30.51 22.11
CA LEU A 167 -4.84 -29.25 22.40
C LEU A 167 -5.25 -28.12 21.44
N TRP A 168 -5.50 -28.46 20.18
CA TRP A 168 -5.83 -27.52 19.10
C TRP A 168 -7.34 -27.28 19.01
N LEU A 169 -8.14 -28.32 19.22
CA LEU A 169 -9.60 -28.21 19.36
C LEU A 169 -9.97 -27.27 20.54
N ALA A 170 -9.29 -27.40 21.68
CA ALA A 170 -9.51 -26.55 22.85
C ALA A 170 -9.16 -25.08 22.61
N LYS A 171 -8.05 -24.79 21.90
CA LYS A 171 -7.65 -23.41 21.53
C LYS A 171 -8.68 -22.70 20.66
N ALA A 172 -9.49 -23.43 19.90
CA ALA A 172 -10.57 -22.89 19.07
C ALA A 172 -11.94 -22.77 19.78
N GLY A 173 -12.09 -23.28 21.01
CA GLY A 173 -13.23 -23.06 21.90
C GLY A 173 -14.32 -24.15 21.91
N GLY A 174 -14.08 -25.32 22.54
CA GLY A 174 -15.08 -26.39 22.76
C GLY A 174 -15.89 -26.26 24.07
N ALA A 175 -16.89 -27.09 24.40
CA ALA A 175 -17.55 -28.24 23.74
C ALA A 175 -18.95 -28.47 24.39
N PRO A 176 -19.77 -29.51 24.03
CA PRO A 176 -19.55 -30.86 24.61
C PRO A 176 -20.02 -32.08 23.76
N GLY A 177 -19.49 -33.28 24.07
CA GLY A 177 -20.27 -34.52 23.94
C GLY A 177 -19.65 -35.76 23.26
N ALA A 178 -18.73 -36.46 23.94
CA ALA A 178 -18.66 -37.94 24.01
C ALA A 178 -17.47 -38.36 24.89
N ALA A 179 -17.73 -39.08 25.98
CA ALA A 179 -16.67 -39.63 26.83
C ALA A 179 -16.14 -40.94 26.22
N LEU A 180 -14.82 -41.17 26.34
CA LEU A 180 -14.27 -42.51 26.33
C LEU A 180 -13.49 -42.74 27.63
N ASP A 181 -13.76 -43.90 28.20
CA ASP A 181 -13.30 -44.41 29.49
C ASP A 181 -11.76 -44.38 29.60
N ASN A 182 -11.27 -43.95 30.76
CA ASN A 182 -9.84 -43.85 31.06
C ASN A 182 -9.46 -44.95 32.06
N SER A 183 -9.42 -46.20 31.58
CA SER A 183 -9.02 -47.35 32.39
C SER A 183 -8.16 -48.35 31.61
N LEU A 184 -6.83 -48.23 31.77
CA LEU A 184 -5.88 -49.35 31.88
C LEU A 184 -4.52 -48.77 32.34
N PRO A 185 -3.87 -49.31 33.40
CA PRO A 185 -2.65 -48.73 33.96
C PRO A 185 -1.41 -49.06 33.12
N GLY A 186 -0.48 -48.10 33.03
CA GLY A 186 0.75 -48.23 32.26
C GLY A 186 1.70 -49.29 32.79
N GLY A 187 2.18 -50.16 31.90
CA GLY A 187 3.22 -51.15 32.20
C GLY A 187 4.60 -50.51 32.35
N THR A 188 4.95 -50.04 33.54
CA THR A 188 6.35 -49.74 33.89
C THR A 188 7.12 -51.02 34.15
N SER A 189 8.27 -51.17 33.49
CA SER A 189 9.22 -52.28 33.67
C SER A 189 9.72 -52.41 35.11
N GLY A 190 9.00 -53.17 35.93
CA GLY A 190 9.43 -53.61 37.25
C GLY A 190 9.82 -55.08 37.22
N ALA A 191 10.98 -55.42 37.78
CA ALA A 191 11.33 -56.81 38.03
C ALA A 191 10.34 -57.40 39.05
N VAL A 192 9.44 -58.28 38.60
CA VAL A 192 8.47 -58.97 39.45
C VAL A 192 9.18 -60.09 40.23
N THR A 193 9.92 -59.69 41.25
CA THR A 193 10.49 -60.59 42.27
C THR A 193 9.40 -60.94 43.29
N VAL A 194 8.50 -61.85 42.92
CA VAL A 194 7.71 -62.59 43.90
C VAL A 194 8.66 -63.51 44.66
N LYS A 195 9.11 -63.06 45.84
CA LYS A 195 9.69 -63.98 46.83
C LYS A 195 8.56 -64.84 47.39
N LEU A 196 8.76 -66.15 47.50
CA LEU A 196 7.86 -67.08 48.22
C LEU A 196 7.90 -66.90 49.76
N THR A 197 8.34 -65.73 50.24
CA THR A 197 8.34 -65.33 51.65
C THR A 197 6.91 -65.17 52.17
N GLY A 198 6.31 -66.29 52.56
CA GLY A 198 4.97 -66.39 53.14
C GLY A 198 4.22 -67.68 52.79
N ALA A 199 4.55 -68.33 51.67
CA ALA A 199 3.80 -69.50 51.17
C ALA A 199 4.11 -70.81 51.94
N PHE A 200 5.25 -70.89 52.62
CA PHE A 200 5.62 -71.97 53.54
C PHE A 200 5.80 -71.49 54.99
N GLY A 201 5.07 -70.43 55.39
CA GLY A 201 4.79 -70.22 56.82
C GLY A 201 4.07 -71.46 57.34
N GLY A 202 4.63 -72.12 58.35
CA GLY A 202 4.33 -73.52 58.68
C GLY A 202 2.85 -73.88 58.60
N VAL A 203 2.50 -74.79 57.69
CA VAL A 203 1.12 -75.26 57.45
C VAL A 203 0.49 -75.58 58.81
N PRO A 204 -0.58 -74.88 59.24
CA PRO A 204 -1.13 -75.05 60.58
C PRO A 204 -1.51 -76.51 60.82
N GLN A 205 -0.71 -77.21 61.63
CA GLN A 205 -0.98 -78.59 61.99
C GLN A 205 -1.88 -78.59 63.21
N MET A 206 -3.03 -79.27 63.15
CA MET A 206 -3.71 -79.72 64.37
C MET A 206 -2.89 -80.86 64.98
N PRO A 207 -2.40 -80.73 66.23
CA PRO A 207 -1.70 -81.83 66.89
C PRO A 207 -2.69 -82.92 67.33
N GLY A 208 -2.36 -84.19 67.02
CA GLY A 208 -3.11 -85.36 67.46
C GLY A 208 -3.60 -86.26 66.33
N VAL A 209 -3.77 -87.56 66.62
CA VAL A 209 -4.00 -88.61 65.61
C VAL A 209 -5.50 -88.86 65.38
N SER A 210 -6.26 -87.79 65.10
CA SER A 210 -7.72 -87.86 64.93
C SER A 210 -8.13 -87.62 63.47
N VAL A 211 -9.22 -88.25 63.04
CA VAL A 211 -9.81 -88.06 61.69
C VAL A 211 -10.10 -86.57 61.41
N ALA A 212 -10.47 -85.81 62.43
CA ALA A 212 -10.69 -84.36 62.31
C ALA A 212 -9.38 -83.58 62.11
N ALA A 213 -8.29 -83.98 62.78
CA ALA A 213 -6.97 -83.39 62.59
C ALA A 213 -6.40 -83.72 61.20
N ASP A 214 -6.53 -84.97 60.73
CA ASP A 214 -6.11 -85.36 59.37
C ASP A 214 -6.90 -84.60 58.30
N ALA A 215 -8.22 -84.48 58.44
CA ALA A 215 -9.05 -83.71 57.51
C ALA A 215 -8.69 -82.22 57.51
N TYR A 216 -8.41 -81.63 58.69
CA TYR A 216 -7.96 -80.24 58.81
C TYR A 216 -6.58 -80.03 58.15
N ASN A 217 -5.63 -80.93 58.40
CA ASN A 217 -4.28 -80.86 57.87
C ASN A 217 -4.26 -81.06 56.34
N GLN A 218 -5.10 -81.94 55.79
CA GLN A 218 -5.32 -82.08 54.34
C GLN A 218 -5.94 -80.82 53.72
N ALA A 219 -7.01 -80.28 54.32
CA ALA A 219 -7.66 -79.07 53.82
C ALA A 219 -6.71 -77.84 53.85
N ALA A 220 -5.88 -77.71 54.88
CA ALA A 220 -4.86 -76.67 54.98
C ALA A 220 -3.78 -76.82 53.88
N ALA A 221 -3.38 -78.05 53.55
CA ALA A 221 -2.47 -78.32 52.45
C ALA A 221 -3.09 -77.98 51.08
N ASP A 222 -4.34 -78.40 50.81
CA ASP A 222 -5.04 -78.10 49.56
C ASP A 222 -5.26 -76.58 49.36
N ILE A 223 -5.62 -75.83 50.40
CA ILE A 223 -5.74 -74.35 50.32
C ILE A 223 -4.39 -73.72 49.97
N THR A 224 -3.29 -74.23 50.53
CA THR A 224 -1.95 -73.72 50.28
C THR A 224 -1.51 -74.02 48.84
N LEU A 225 -1.78 -75.23 48.34
CA LEU A 225 -1.54 -75.63 46.95
C LEU A 225 -2.36 -74.79 45.96
N ASN A 226 -3.64 -74.56 46.22
CA ASN A 226 -4.51 -73.76 45.34
C ASN A 226 -4.05 -72.29 45.26
N ARG A 227 -3.56 -71.72 46.37
CA ARG A 227 -2.96 -70.37 46.38
C ARG A 227 -1.67 -70.31 45.54
N LEU A 228 -0.83 -71.34 45.65
CA LEU A 228 0.37 -71.46 44.82
C LEU A 228 0.00 -71.60 43.33
N GLU A 229 -0.95 -72.47 42.97
CA GLU A 229 -1.43 -72.62 41.59
C GLU A 229 -1.97 -71.30 41.01
N THR A 230 -2.68 -70.50 41.82
CA THR A 230 -3.15 -69.17 41.42
C THR A 230 -1.98 -68.20 41.19
N ALA A 231 -0.99 -68.16 42.08
CA ALA A 231 0.18 -67.28 41.96
C ALA A 231 1.10 -67.67 40.78
N MET A 232 1.29 -68.98 40.54
CA MET A 232 2.00 -69.48 39.36
C MET A 232 1.29 -69.03 38.07
N ARG A 233 -0.03 -69.22 37.98
CA ARG A 233 -0.80 -68.83 36.79
C ARG A 233 -0.66 -67.34 36.50
N GLY A 234 -0.82 -66.46 37.49
CA GLY A 234 -0.61 -65.02 37.31
C GLY A 234 0.81 -64.64 36.86
N LYS A 235 1.84 -65.40 37.26
CA LYS A 235 3.21 -65.23 36.75
C LYS A 235 3.34 -65.70 35.30
N MET A 236 2.70 -66.79 34.92
CA MET A 236 2.71 -67.31 33.54
C MET A 236 1.95 -66.37 32.59
N ASP A 237 0.80 -65.84 33.00
CA ASP A 237 0.04 -64.83 32.25
C ASP A 237 0.87 -63.54 32.05
N ALA A 238 1.61 -63.10 33.07
CA ALA A 238 2.51 -61.94 32.98
C ALA A 238 3.72 -62.18 32.04
N LEU A 239 4.19 -63.43 31.90
CA LEU A 239 5.20 -63.81 30.92
C LEU A 239 4.63 -63.83 29.51
N ALA A 240 3.41 -64.35 29.32
CA ALA A 240 2.70 -64.33 28.04
C ALA A 240 2.53 -62.90 27.48
N ILE A 241 2.17 -61.94 28.35
CA ILE A 241 2.08 -60.52 27.98
C ILE A 241 3.46 -59.97 27.58
N ARG A 242 4.53 -60.30 28.32
CA ARG A 242 5.89 -59.80 28.07
C ARG A 242 6.49 -60.31 26.75
N HIS A 243 6.19 -61.55 26.38
CA HIS A 243 6.68 -62.20 25.16
C HIS A 243 5.59 -62.25 24.06
N SER A 244 4.66 -61.28 24.04
CA SER A 244 3.65 -61.17 22.99
C SER A 244 4.30 -60.99 21.62
N GLY A 245 4.01 -61.90 20.69
CA GLY A 245 4.65 -61.95 19.37
C GLY A 245 5.93 -62.77 19.28
N ASP A 246 6.39 -63.38 20.39
CA ASP A 246 7.55 -64.27 20.44
C ASP A 246 7.20 -65.57 21.20
N PRO A 247 6.59 -66.57 20.51
CA PRO A 247 6.25 -67.85 21.13
C PRO A 247 7.48 -68.62 21.64
N ALA A 248 8.64 -68.47 20.99
CA ALA A 248 9.85 -69.20 21.37
C ALA A 248 10.46 -68.65 22.67
N GLY A 249 10.62 -67.33 22.78
CA GLY A 249 11.05 -66.70 24.03
C GLY A 249 10.03 -66.83 25.16
N LEU A 250 8.73 -66.93 24.84
CA LEU A 250 7.70 -67.27 25.83
C LEU A 250 7.90 -68.67 26.41
N GLU A 251 8.17 -69.68 25.57
CA GLU A 251 8.44 -71.04 26.02
C GLU A 251 9.66 -71.11 26.95
N GLU A 252 10.77 -70.49 26.54
CA GLU A 252 12.01 -70.41 27.33
C GLU A 252 11.76 -69.71 28.68
N ALA A 253 11.03 -68.60 28.69
CA ALA A 253 10.71 -67.86 29.91
C ALA A 253 9.78 -68.63 30.86
N LEU A 254 8.84 -69.41 30.33
CA LEU A 254 7.98 -70.29 31.12
C LEU A 254 8.78 -71.45 31.75
N ASP A 255 9.67 -72.10 31.01
CA ASP A 255 10.50 -73.18 31.54
C ASP A 255 11.51 -72.68 32.59
N ALA A 256 12.15 -71.53 32.36
CA ALA A 256 12.99 -70.88 33.35
C ALA A 256 12.19 -70.49 34.61
N SER A 257 10.94 -70.06 34.44
CA SER A 257 10.03 -69.76 35.56
C SER A 257 9.68 -71.00 36.38
N TRP A 258 9.47 -72.17 35.74
CA TRP A 258 9.24 -73.44 36.44
C TRP A 258 10.45 -73.84 37.28
N SER A 259 11.66 -73.77 36.73
CA SER A 259 12.87 -74.21 37.43
C SER A 259 13.05 -73.53 38.80
N GLY A 260 12.74 -72.22 38.90
CA GLY A 260 12.80 -71.48 40.16
C GLY A 260 11.66 -71.79 41.13
N ILE A 261 10.51 -72.28 40.65
CA ILE A 261 9.42 -72.75 41.51
C ILE A 261 9.73 -74.15 42.05
N GLU A 262 10.27 -75.05 41.21
CA GLU A 262 10.55 -76.43 41.59
C GLU A 262 11.60 -76.57 42.70
N SER A 263 12.59 -75.67 42.74
CA SER A 263 13.62 -75.65 43.79
C SER A 263 13.06 -75.40 45.19
N GLU A 264 11.90 -74.74 45.31
CA GLU A 264 11.32 -74.32 46.59
C GLU A 264 10.16 -75.23 47.06
N LEU A 265 9.84 -76.30 46.32
CA LEU A 265 8.71 -77.19 46.62
C LEU A 265 9.09 -78.43 47.46
N PRO A 266 8.32 -78.76 48.51
CA PRO A 266 8.44 -80.03 49.23
C PRO A 266 8.22 -81.23 48.31
N PRO A 267 8.90 -82.37 48.53
CA PRO A 267 8.85 -83.53 47.64
C PRO A 267 7.42 -84.03 47.32
N LEU A 268 6.52 -84.03 48.31
CA LEU A 268 5.13 -84.48 48.15
C LEU A 268 4.26 -83.54 47.30
N ALA A 269 4.64 -82.27 47.15
CA ALA A 269 3.87 -81.28 46.39
C ALA A 269 4.26 -81.23 44.90
N LYS A 270 5.50 -81.60 44.56
CA LYS A 270 6.08 -81.40 43.22
C LYS A 270 5.26 -81.98 42.08
N ALA A 271 4.80 -83.22 42.20
CA ALA A 271 4.08 -83.91 41.11
C ALA A 271 2.75 -83.25 40.74
N ARG A 272 1.94 -82.83 41.73
CA ARG A 272 0.65 -82.16 41.50
C ARG A 272 0.85 -80.77 40.89
N VAL A 273 1.79 -80.01 41.44
CA VAL A 273 2.12 -78.65 40.98
C VAL A 273 2.71 -78.67 39.56
N ARG A 274 3.60 -79.63 39.23
CA ARG A 274 4.13 -79.82 37.86
C ARG A 274 3.00 -80.08 36.86
N ALA A 275 2.06 -80.97 37.20
CA ALA A 275 0.94 -81.28 36.32
C ALA A 275 -0.02 -80.09 36.11
N ALA A 276 -0.19 -79.22 37.11
CA ALA A 276 -0.93 -77.97 36.96
C ALA A 276 -0.19 -76.94 36.09
N PHE A 277 1.12 -76.79 36.30
CA PHE A 277 1.96 -75.89 35.51
C PHE A 277 1.96 -76.26 34.03
N GLU A 278 2.23 -77.52 33.69
CA GLU A 278 2.29 -77.97 32.29
C GLU A 278 0.97 -77.80 31.55
N ARG A 279 -0.19 -78.06 32.19
CA ARG A 279 -1.50 -77.79 31.61
C ARG A 279 -1.69 -76.30 31.29
N ASN A 280 -1.26 -75.41 32.17
CA ASN A 280 -1.32 -73.96 31.93
C ASN A 280 -0.31 -73.51 30.86
N LYS A 281 0.90 -74.10 30.82
CA LYS A 281 1.93 -73.81 29.79
C LYS A 281 1.36 -74.11 28.41
N ILE A 282 0.79 -75.29 28.22
CA ILE A 282 0.17 -75.71 26.95
C ILE A 282 -0.93 -74.73 26.52
N GLY A 283 -1.83 -74.33 27.42
CA GLY A 283 -2.91 -73.39 27.09
C GLY A 283 -2.39 -72.00 26.65
N ILE A 284 -1.40 -71.48 27.37
CA ILE A 284 -0.75 -70.18 27.05
C ILE A 284 0.02 -70.25 25.73
N MET A 285 0.77 -71.33 25.49
CA MET A 285 1.53 -71.54 24.26
C MET A 285 0.64 -71.68 23.03
N ILE A 286 -0.50 -72.37 23.15
CA ILE A 286 -1.48 -72.49 22.05
C ILE A 286 -2.06 -71.11 21.70
N GLY A 287 -2.42 -70.29 22.70
CA GLY A 287 -2.89 -68.93 22.49
C GLY A 287 -1.86 -68.06 21.77
N ALA A 288 -0.63 -67.99 22.31
CA ALA A 288 0.45 -67.19 21.73
C ALA A 288 0.83 -67.61 20.30
N ALA A 289 0.76 -68.91 19.99
CA ALA A 289 1.01 -69.42 18.64
C ALA A 289 -0.12 -69.12 17.64
N SER A 290 -1.36 -68.98 18.10
CA SER A 290 -2.49 -68.50 17.27
C SER A 290 -2.31 -67.01 16.98
N ASP A 291 -2.19 -66.19 18.03
CA ASP A 291 -2.00 -64.75 17.96
C ASP A 291 -0.84 -64.33 17.04
N TYR A 292 0.27 -65.08 17.07
CA TYR A 292 1.43 -64.85 16.20
C TYR A 292 1.10 -65.13 14.72
N ARG A 293 0.38 -66.22 14.44
CA ARG A 293 -0.03 -66.57 13.08
C ARG A 293 -1.01 -65.56 12.52
N ASP A 294 -2.03 -65.20 13.28
CA ASP A 294 -3.08 -64.28 12.85
C ASP A 294 -2.47 -62.89 12.50
N ARG A 295 -1.56 -62.38 13.35
CA ARG A 295 -0.80 -61.14 13.08
C ARG A 295 0.11 -61.24 11.85
N PHE A 296 0.79 -62.38 11.66
CA PHE A 296 1.65 -62.60 10.49
C PHE A 296 0.84 -62.65 9.18
N GLU A 297 -0.34 -63.29 9.20
CA GLU A 297 -1.26 -63.30 8.06
C GLU A 297 -1.81 -61.89 7.74
N GLU A 298 -2.13 -61.08 8.76
CA GLU A 298 -2.50 -59.66 8.59
C GLU A 298 -1.36 -58.79 8.03
N GLU A 299 -0.13 -58.95 8.53
CA GLU A 299 1.05 -58.20 8.06
C GLU A 299 1.39 -58.55 6.60
N VAL A 300 1.36 -59.84 6.24
CA VAL A 300 1.50 -60.29 4.85
C VAL A 300 0.43 -59.66 3.97
N LYS A 301 -0.85 -59.70 4.38
CA LYS A 301 -1.96 -59.10 3.61
C LYS A 301 -1.77 -57.59 3.40
N ALA A 302 -1.40 -56.84 4.44
CA ALA A 302 -1.14 -55.40 4.35
C ALA A 302 0.03 -55.06 3.41
N SER A 303 1.05 -55.93 3.34
CA SER A 303 2.17 -55.73 2.41
C SER A 303 1.74 -55.85 0.93
N PHE A 304 0.89 -56.81 0.59
CA PHE A 304 0.31 -56.95 -0.76
C PHE A 304 -0.59 -55.76 -1.13
N GLU A 305 -1.48 -55.34 -0.22
CA GLU A 305 -2.33 -54.17 -0.43
C GLU A 305 -1.48 -52.90 -0.70
N THR A 306 -0.40 -52.71 0.05
CA THR A 306 0.53 -51.58 -0.14
C THR A 306 1.28 -51.65 -1.48
N GLN A 307 1.75 -52.84 -1.89
CA GLN A 307 2.45 -53.03 -3.17
C GLN A 307 1.53 -52.74 -4.36
N ILE A 308 0.30 -53.26 -4.33
CA ILE A 308 -0.68 -53.08 -5.41
C ILE A 308 -1.04 -51.60 -5.53
N GLU A 309 -1.40 -50.91 -4.44
CA GLU A 309 -1.77 -49.49 -4.50
C GLU A 309 -0.61 -48.58 -4.94
N SER A 310 0.64 -48.92 -4.57
CA SER A 310 1.83 -48.22 -5.05
C SER A 310 1.99 -48.34 -6.57
N ARG A 311 1.86 -49.56 -7.12
CA ARG A 311 1.92 -49.81 -8.57
C ARG A 311 0.73 -49.21 -9.31
N ARG A 312 -0.48 -49.30 -8.76
CA ARG A 312 -1.71 -48.67 -9.28
C ARG A 312 -1.53 -47.15 -9.40
N THR A 313 -1.00 -46.51 -8.36
CA THR A 313 -0.66 -45.08 -8.40
C THR A 313 0.39 -44.75 -9.47
N SER A 314 1.37 -45.63 -9.70
CA SER A 314 2.39 -45.44 -10.74
C SER A 314 1.79 -45.53 -12.15
N ILE A 315 1.07 -46.60 -12.47
CA ILE A 315 0.48 -46.80 -13.81
C ILE A 315 -0.56 -45.72 -14.13
N LEU A 316 -1.36 -45.27 -13.16
CA LEU A 316 -2.31 -44.17 -13.37
C LEU A 316 -1.60 -42.84 -13.68
N ARG A 317 -0.46 -42.56 -13.04
CA ARG A 317 0.36 -41.38 -13.37
C ARG A 317 0.99 -41.49 -14.76
N ASN A 318 1.48 -42.67 -15.12
CA ASN A 318 2.05 -42.93 -16.45
C ASN A 318 0.99 -42.83 -17.55
N ALA A 319 -0.23 -43.35 -17.30
CA ALA A 319 -1.38 -43.23 -18.17
C ALA A 319 -1.85 -41.78 -18.37
N LEU A 320 -1.98 -41.01 -17.28
CA LEU A 320 -2.31 -39.57 -17.39
C LEU A 320 -1.25 -38.81 -18.20
N LYS A 321 0.04 -39.14 -18.03
CA LYS A 321 1.11 -38.52 -18.81
C LYS A 321 1.12 -38.96 -20.27
N ALA A 322 0.77 -40.21 -20.58
CA ALA A 322 0.70 -40.72 -21.95
C ALA A 322 -0.45 -40.09 -22.75
N GLY A 323 -1.58 -39.80 -22.10
CA GLY A 323 -2.70 -39.12 -22.75
C GLY A 323 -3.28 -39.91 -23.92
N SER A 324 -3.27 -39.33 -25.12
CA SER A 324 -3.69 -39.99 -26.36
C SER A 324 -2.55 -40.58 -27.20
N ASP A 325 -1.32 -40.68 -26.65
CA ASP A 325 -0.16 -41.22 -27.37
C ASP A 325 -0.21 -42.75 -27.52
N GLU A 326 -0.56 -43.24 -28.71
CA GLU A 326 -0.59 -44.65 -29.07
C GLU A 326 0.77 -45.36 -28.87
N THR A 327 1.89 -44.64 -28.92
CA THR A 327 3.22 -45.26 -28.74
C THR A 327 3.46 -45.72 -27.30
N ALA A 328 2.69 -45.20 -26.34
CA ALA A 328 2.72 -45.61 -24.94
C ALA A 328 1.85 -46.84 -24.62
N ASP A 329 1.01 -47.29 -25.55
CA ASP A 329 0.02 -48.36 -25.33
C ASP A 329 0.68 -49.68 -24.89
N ALA A 330 1.74 -50.08 -25.59
CA ALA A 330 2.47 -51.32 -25.29
C ALA A 330 3.13 -51.29 -23.89
N ALA A 331 3.65 -50.13 -23.47
CA ALA A 331 4.27 -49.96 -22.16
C ALA A 331 3.21 -50.05 -21.03
N ILE A 332 2.07 -49.39 -21.22
CA ILE A 332 0.98 -49.39 -20.23
C ILE A 332 0.28 -50.75 -20.17
N ALA A 333 0.13 -51.45 -21.30
CA ALA A 333 -0.33 -52.83 -21.31
C ALA A 333 0.61 -53.77 -20.53
N ALA A 334 1.93 -53.55 -20.62
CA ALA A 334 2.91 -54.31 -19.85
C ALA A 334 2.86 -54.00 -18.34
N GLU A 335 2.70 -52.73 -17.95
CA GLU A 335 2.48 -52.36 -16.54
C GLU A 335 1.15 -52.95 -16.00
N LEU A 336 0.09 -52.96 -16.81
CA LEU A 336 -1.21 -53.53 -16.44
C LEU A 336 -1.13 -55.06 -16.29
N ALA A 337 -0.37 -55.73 -17.14
CA ALA A 337 -0.07 -57.16 -16.99
C ALA A 337 0.73 -57.45 -15.70
N ALA A 338 1.70 -56.60 -15.36
CA ALA A 338 2.50 -56.73 -14.14
C ALA A 338 1.65 -56.56 -12.87
N ILE A 339 0.77 -55.56 -12.80
CA ILE A 339 -0.11 -55.38 -11.63
C ILE A 339 -1.19 -56.46 -11.54
N ASN A 340 -1.69 -56.97 -12.67
CA ASN A 340 -2.60 -58.11 -12.68
C ASN A 340 -1.95 -59.36 -12.07
N ALA A 341 -0.65 -59.58 -12.31
CA ALA A 341 0.11 -60.66 -11.69
C ALA A 341 0.31 -60.46 -10.17
N ASP A 342 0.55 -59.23 -9.71
CA ASP A 342 0.60 -58.92 -8.26
C ASP A 342 -0.77 -59.17 -7.60
N ILE A 343 -1.87 -58.76 -8.26
CA ILE A 343 -3.24 -59.00 -7.80
C ILE A 343 -3.54 -60.50 -7.74
N ASP A 344 -3.06 -61.30 -8.70
CA ASP A 344 -3.25 -62.76 -8.69
C ASP A 344 -2.45 -63.48 -7.60
N ALA A 345 -1.30 -62.94 -7.20
CA ALA A 345 -0.48 -63.45 -6.10
C ALA A 345 -1.01 -63.05 -4.70
N ALA A 346 -1.85 -62.02 -4.61
CA ALA A 346 -2.35 -61.51 -3.34
C ALA A 346 -3.31 -62.48 -2.62
N PRO A 347 -3.34 -62.49 -1.27
CA PRO A 347 -4.24 -63.34 -0.46
C PRO A 347 -5.69 -62.84 -0.51
N MET A 348 -6.33 -62.97 -1.68
CA MET A 348 -7.64 -62.44 -2.00
C MET A 348 -8.56 -63.49 -2.65
N THR A 349 -9.86 -63.38 -2.41
CA THR A 349 -10.86 -64.23 -3.08
C THR A 349 -10.85 -64.02 -4.60
N PRO A 350 -11.17 -65.05 -5.42
CA PRO A 350 -11.18 -64.91 -6.88
C PRO A 350 -12.07 -63.76 -7.38
N LEU A 351 -13.24 -63.56 -6.77
CA LEU A 351 -14.16 -62.47 -7.11
C LEU A 351 -13.57 -61.09 -6.78
N ALA A 352 -12.80 -60.95 -5.69
CA ALA A 352 -12.15 -59.69 -5.34
C ALA A 352 -11.02 -59.36 -6.30
N ARG A 353 -10.24 -60.36 -6.73
CA ARG A 353 -9.18 -60.19 -7.74
C ARG A 353 -9.73 -59.72 -9.07
N GLU A 354 -10.72 -60.40 -9.63
CA GLU A 354 -11.32 -60.02 -10.92
C GLU A 354 -12.00 -58.63 -10.88
N ARG A 355 -12.60 -58.25 -9.74
CA ARG A 355 -13.10 -56.88 -9.54
C ARG A 355 -11.97 -55.85 -9.58
N LEU A 356 -10.89 -56.07 -8.84
CA LEU A 356 -9.76 -55.13 -8.74
C LEU A 356 -8.99 -54.99 -10.05
N LYS A 357 -8.79 -56.08 -10.81
CA LYS A 357 -8.22 -56.02 -12.17
C LYS A 357 -9.08 -55.17 -13.11
N ARG A 358 -10.41 -55.39 -13.08
CA ARG A 358 -11.35 -54.63 -13.92
C ARG A 358 -11.38 -53.16 -13.54
N GLU A 359 -11.44 -52.85 -12.24
CA GLU A 359 -11.38 -51.49 -11.71
C GLU A 359 -10.08 -50.78 -12.14
N THR A 360 -8.93 -51.42 -11.94
CA THR A 360 -7.62 -50.89 -12.35
C THR A 360 -7.56 -50.61 -13.85
N ALA A 361 -8.04 -51.53 -14.70
CA ALA A 361 -8.09 -51.32 -16.14
C ALA A 361 -8.98 -50.12 -16.53
N GLN A 362 -10.16 -49.98 -15.91
CA GLN A 362 -11.05 -48.84 -16.14
C GLN A 362 -10.42 -47.51 -15.75
N GLU A 363 -9.71 -47.45 -14.62
CA GLU A 363 -9.02 -46.24 -14.17
C GLU A 363 -7.84 -45.87 -15.08
N VAL A 364 -7.08 -46.85 -15.57
CA VAL A 364 -5.96 -46.62 -16.50
C VAL A 364 -6.46 -46.02 -17.82
N ILE A 365 -7.54 -46.55 -18.40
CA ILE A 365 -8.15 -46.00 -19.62
C ILE A 365 -8.73 -44.60 -19.34
N SER A 366 -9.38 -44.41 -18.20
CA SER A 366 -9.91 -43.10 -17.80
C SER A 366 -8.78 -42.05 -17.62
N ALA A 367 -7.63 -42.46 -17.08
CA ALA A 367 -6.45 -41.62 -16.94
C ALA A 367 -5.82 -41.27 -18.29
N ARG A 368 -5.72 -42.22 -19.25
CA ARG A 368 -5.29 -41.93 -20.63
C ARG A 368 -6.16 -40.84 -21.26
N LEU A 369 -7.47 -41.03 -21.26
CA LEU A 369 -8.42 -40.10 -21.89
C LEU A 369 -8.43 -38.73 -21.19
N LEU A 370 -8.37 -38.68 -19.86
CA LEU A 370 -8.24 -37.44 -19.11
C LEU A 370 -6.92 -36.73 -19.43
N GLY A 371 -5.83 -37.47 -19.59
CA GLY A 371 -4.52 -36.94 -19.97
C GLY A 371 -4.53 -36.32 -21.37
N GLY A 372 -5.15 -36.99 -22.35
CA GLY A 372 -5.31 -36.48 -23.71
C GLY A 372 -6.12 -35.18 -23.75
N PHE A 373 -7.15 -35.07 -22.90
CA PHE A 373 -7.91 -33.85 -22.68
C PHE A 373 -7.08 -32.75 -21.99
N GLU A 374 -6.34 -33.07 -20.92
CA GLU A 374 -5.47 -32.11 -20.22
C GLU A 374 -4.33 -31.57 -21.09
N GLN A 375 -3.86 -32.35 -22.08
CA GLN A 375 -2.81 -31.96 -23.03
C GLN A 375 -3.28 -30.98 -24.13
N GLN A 376 -4.58 -30.72 -24.28
CA GLN A 376 -5.07 -29.77 -25.28
C GLN A 376 -4.70 -28.33 -24.89
N GLN A 377 -4.18 -27.55 -25.85
CA GLN A 377 -3.57 -26.23 -25.61
C GLN A 377 -4.52 -25.22 -24.94
N ASP A 378 -5.79 -25.22 -25.34
CA ASP A 378 -6.80 -24.26 -24.87
C ASP A 378 -8.17 -24.92 -24.62
N ALA A 379 -9.14 -24.12 -24.19
CA ALA A 379 -10.50 -24.57 -23.92
C ALA A 379 -11.24 -25.06 -25.18
N ALA A 380 -10.92 -24.52 -26.36
CA ALA A 380 -11.53 -24.94 -27.63
C ALA A 380 -11.04 -26.33 -28.05
N GLY A 381 -9.74 -26.59 -27.91
CA GLY A 381 -9.14 -27.91 -28.09
C GLY A 381 -9.70 -28.92 -27.08
N ARG A 382 -9.88 -28.53 -25.81
CA ARG A 382 -10.55 -29.36 -24.79
C ARG A 382 -12.01 -29.67 -25.14
N ALA A 383 -12.76 -28.69 -25.64
CA ALA A 383 -14.14 -28.90 -26.08
C ALA A 383 -14.22 -29.84 -27.30
N ALA A 384 -13.34 -29.64 -28.29
CA ALA A 384 -13.23 -30.52 -29.44
C ALA A 384 -12.79 -31.94 -29.07
N PHE A 385 -11.91 -32.10 -28.08
CA PHE A 385 -11.54 -33.40 -27.54
C PHE A 385 -12.73 -34.09 -26.86
N LEU A 386 -13.46 -33.39 -26.00
CA LEU A 386 -14.65 -33.94 -25.34
C LEU A 386 -15.70 -34.35 -26.38
N GLN A 387 -15.91 -33.55 -27.44
CA GLN A 387 -16.81 -33.91 -28.53
C GLN A 387 -16.37 -35.20 -29.24
N ARG A 388 -15.10 -35.29 -29.66
CA ARG A 388 -14.56 -36.51 -30.30
C ARG A 388 -14.69 -37.74 -29.40
N PHE A 389 -14.36 -37.62 -28.12
CA PHE A 389 -14.52 -38.70 -27.15
C PHE A 389 -15.99 -39.17 -27.02
N GLN A 390 -16.95 -38.25 -27.06
CA GLN A 390 -18.39 -38.58 -27.06
C GLN A 390 -18.88 -39.17 -28.40
N GLU A 391 -18.17 -38.95 -29.50
CA GLU A 391 -18.44 -39.53 -30.82
C GLU A 391 -17.85 -40.94 -30.91
N GLU A 392 -16.58 -41.13 -30.52
CA GLU A 392 -15.88 -42.41 -30.37
C GLU A 392 -16.67 -43.38 -29.48
N TRP A 393 -17.18 -42.92 -28.33
CA TRP A 393 -18.00 -43.74 -27.43
C TRP A 393 -19.31 -44.24 -28.06
N LYS A 394 -19.93 -43.43 -28.93
CA LYS A 394 -21.15 -43.83 -29.65
C LYS A 394 -20.85 -44.79 -30.80
N ALA A 395 -19.67 -44.68 -31.41
CA ALA A 395 -19.21 -45.59 -32.45
C ALA A 395 -18.71 -46.93 -31.89
N GLY A 396 -18.25 -46.95 -30.62
CA GLY A 396 -17.54 -48.07 -30.03
C GLY A 396 -16.08 -48.14 -30.51
N GLU A 397 -15.43 -46.98 -30.64
CA GLU A 397 -14.10 -46.84 -31.23
C GLU A 397 -13.06 -46.29 -30.24
N GLY A 398 -11.79 -46.48 -30.56
CA GLY A 398 -10.64 -45.96 -29.81
C GLY A 398 -10.57 -46.46 -28.37
N LEU A 399 -9.92 -45.67 -27.49
CA LEU A 399 -9.81 -45.98 -26.07
C LEU A 399 -11.17 -45.99 -25.35
N SER A 400 -12.22 -45.40 -25.95
CA SER A 400 -13.56 -45.36 -25.37
C SER A 400 -14.26 -46.72 -25.38
N GLU A 401 -14.00 -47.59 -26.37
CA GLU A 401 -14.63 -48.92 -26.51
C GLU A 401 -14.49 -49.76 -25.23
N ALA A 402 -13.35 -49.66 -24.56
CA ALA A 402 -13.02 -50.43 -23.37
C ALA A 402 -13.59 -49.84 -22.06
N LEU A 403 -14.28 -48.69 -22.09
CA LEU A 403 -14.90 -48.11 -20.90
C LEU A 403 -16.23 -48.78 -20.51
N SER A 404 -16.54 -48.76 -19.22
CA SER A 404 -17.90 -49.01 -18.73
C SER A 404 -18.75 -47.74 -18.83
N PRO A 405 -20.09 -47.84 -18.93
CA PRO A 405 -20.98 -46.67 -18.93
C PRO A 405 -20.78 -45.76 -17.70
N GLU A 406 -20.53 -46.35 -16.53
CA GLU A 406 -20.26 -45.58 -15.30
C GLU A 406 -18.92 -44.82 -15.37
N SER A 407 -17.91 -45.40 -16.03
CA SER A 407 -16.61 -44.75 -16.26
C SER A 407 -16.75 -43.59 -17.25
N TYR A 408 -17.49 -43.82 -18.35
CA TYR A 408 -17.79 -42.81 -19.36
C TYR A 408 -18.55 -41.60 -18.76
N ASP A 409 -19.60 -41.84 -17.96
CA ASP A 409 -20.37 -40.77 -17.33
C ASP A 409 -19.53 -39.95 -16.34
N LYS A 410 -18.70 -40.62 -15.53
CA LYS A 410 -17.76 -39.95 -14.60
C LYS A 410 -16.76 -39.07 -15.35
N LEU A 411 -16.16 -39.59 -16.42
CA LEU A 411 -15.14 -38.91 -17.21
C LEU A 411 -15.71 -37.74 -17.99
N THR A 412 -16.85 -37.93 -18.66
CA THR A 412 -17.61 -36.88 -19.35
C THR A 412 -17.99 -35.75 -18.39
N GLY A 413 -18.48 -36.10 -17.20
CA GLY A 413 -18.80 -35.12 -16.16
C GLY A 413 -17.57 -34.35 -15.65
N GLU A 414 -16.40 -34.99 -15.56
CA GLU A 414 -15.16 -34.34 -15.15
C GLU A 414 -14.60 -33.39 -16.21
N MET A 415 -14.53 -33.83 -17.47
CA MET A 415 -14.15 -32.97 -18.60
C MET A 415 -15.09 -31.76 -18.75
N THR A 416 -16.40 -31.97 -18.59
CA THR A 416 -17.40 -30.89 -18.63
C THR A 416 -17.20 -29.87 -17.49
N ARG A 417 -16.96 -30.34 -16.26
CA ARG A 417 -16.66 -29.44 -15.11
C ARG A 417 -15.40 -28.60 -15.36
N ARG A 418 -14.39 -29.17 -16.01
CA ARG A 418 -13.13 -28.47 -16.33
C ARG A 418 -13.32 -27.40 -17.40
N LEU A 419 -14.08 -27.69 -18.46
CA LEU A 419 -14.49 -26.67 -19.45
C LEU A 419 -15.27 -25.52 -18.81
N GLN A 420 -16.22 -25.82 -17.92
CA GLN A 420 -16.95 -24.78 -17.17
C GLN A 420 -16.02 -23.95 -16.26
N ALA A 421 -14.97 -24.57 -15.69
CA ALA A 421 -13.97 -23.85 -14.91
C ALA A 421 -13.10 -22.93 -15.79
N ASP A 422 -12.74 -23.38 -17.00
CA ASP A 422 -12.04 -22.56 -18.01
C ASP A 422 -12.89 -21.34 -18.43
N GLU A 423 -14.17 -21.53 -18.75
CA GLU A 423 -15.10 -20.43 -19.09
C GLU A 423 -15.22 -19.41 -17.95
N VAL A 424 -15.35 -19.88 -16.71
CA VAL A 424 -15.42 -19.00 -15.53
C VAL A 424 -14.08 -18.28 -15.29
N ALA A 425 -12.94 -18.89 -15.63
CA ALA A 425 -11.64 -18.26 -15.54
C ALA A 425 -11.43 -17.19 -16.64
N ALA A 426 -11.90 -17.45 -17.86
CA ALA A 426 -11.93 -16.47 -18.96
C ALA A 426 -12.77 -15.25 -18.56
N ARG A 427 -14.06 -15.44 -18.25
CA ARG A 427 -14.96 -14.32 -17.87
C ARG A 427 -14.42 -13.47 -16.71
N LYS A 428 -13.70 -14.07 -15.76
CA LYS A 428 -13.03 -13.35 -14.66
C LYS A 428 -11.86 -12.48 -15.15
N ARG A 429 -11.08 -12.96 -16.12
CA ARG A 429 -10.01 -12.20 -16.79
C ARG A 429 -10.62 -11.03 -17.56
N ASP A 430 -11.66 -11.30 -18.35
CA ASP A 430 -12.33 -10.30 -19.19
C ASP A 430 -12.96 -9.19 -18.33
N THR A 431 -13.64 -9.56 -17.24
CA THR A 431 -14.16 -8.60 -16.24
C THR A 431 -13.05 -7.78 -15.57
N ALA A 432 -11.87 -8.38 -15.35
CA ALA A 432 -10.73 -7.66 -14.79
C ALA A 432 -10.12 -6.66 -15.79
N LEU A 433 -10.04 -7.03 -17.07
CA LEU A 433 -9.60 -6.16 -18.16
C LEU A 433 -10.56 -4.98 -18.36
N GLN A 434 -11.88 -5.21 -18.40
CA GLN A 434 -12.87 -4.13 -18.45
C GLN A 434 -12.65 -3.12 -17.31
N LYS A 435 -12.52 -3.62 -16.08
CA LYS A 435 -12.31 -2.76 -14.90
C LYS A 435 -10.99 -1.99 -14.97
N ASP A 436 -9.97 -2.53 -15.61
CA ASP A 436 -8.69 -1.87 -15.83
C ASP A 436 -8.82 -0.72 -16.85
N ILE A 437 -9.50 -0.98 -17.98
CA ILE A 437 -9.86 0.02 -18.99
C ILE A 437 -10.71 1.14 -18.36
N ASP A 438 -11.75 0.81 -17.58
CA ASP A 438 -12.53 1.79 -16.81
C ASP A 438 -11.67 2.60 -15.82
N GLY A 439 -10.60 1.99 -15.31
CA GLY A 439 -9.60 2.63 -14.47
C GLY A 439 -8.76 3.65 -15.23
N GLN A 440 -8.35 3.32 -16.46
CA GLN A 440 -7.63 4.23 -17.35
C GLN A 440 -8.53 5.39 -17.82
N ILE A 441 -9.79 5.13 -18.16
CA ILE A 441 -10.77 6.20 -18.49
C ILE A 441 -10.89 7.20 -17.32
N LYS A 442 -10.88 6.74 -16.07
CA LYS A 442 -10.91 7.62 -14.88
C LYS A 442 -9.64 8.44 -14.66
N ILE A 443 -8.53 8.10 -15.33
CA ILE A 443 -7.31 8.92 -15.35
C ILE A 443 -7.46 10.03 -16.40
N LEU A 444 -7.96 9.71 -17.60
CA LEU A 444 -8.28 10.70 -18.64
C LEU A 444 -9.34 11.72 -18.17
N LYS A 445 -10.37 11.28 -17.43
CA LYS A 445 -11.39 12.16 -16.79
C LYS A 445 -10.84 13.14 -15.74
N LYS A 446 -9.53 13.09 -15.45
CA LYS A 446 -8.82 14.06 -14.60
C LYS A 446 -7.85 14.94 -15.40
N GLY A 447 -7.89 14.89 -16.74
CA GLY A 447 -6.91 15.58 -17.60
C GLY A 447 -5.52 14.95 -17.59
N LEU A 448 -5.33 13.80 -16.94
CA LEU A 448 -4.03 13.14 -16.81
C LEU A 448 -3.79 12.15 -17.98
N PRO A 449 -2.58 12.10 -18.57
CA PRO A 449 -2.29 11.20 -19.68
C PRO A 449 -2.08 9.75 -19.22
N ILE A 450 -2.33 8.79 -20.11
CA ILE A 450 -1.98 7.37 -19.92
C ILE A 450 -0.65 7.08 -20.64
N PRO A 451 0.33 6.41 -19.99
CA PRO A 451 1.57 5.99 -20.66
C PRO A 451 1.32 5.04 -21.85
N ALA A 452 2.07 5.20 -22.93
CA ALA A 452 1.95 4.37 -24.13
C ALA A 452 2.11 2.87 -23.82
N GLU A 453 3.14 2.49 -23.05
CA GLU A 453 3.38 1.11 -22.61
C GLU A 453 2.17 0.48 -21.90
N ARG A 454 1.38 1.30 -21.18
CA ARG A 454 0.18 0.84 -20.48
C ARG A 454 -0.96 0.56 -21.46
N ARG A 455 -1.14 1.40 -22.48
CA ARG A 455 -2.11 1.14 -23.56
C ARG A 455 -1.71 -0.11 -24.34
N ASP A 456 -0.44 -0.23 -24.74
CA ASP A 456 0.08 -1.37 -25.49
C ASP A 456 -0.02 -2.70 -24.73
N ALA A 457 0.09 -2.68 -23.40
CA ALA A 457 -0.14 -3.84 -22.55
C ALA A 457 -1.63 -4.23 -22.51
N LEU A 458 -2.53 -3.26 -22.39
CA LEU A 458 -3.98 -3.49 -22.38
C LEU A 458 -4.50 -3.96 -23.75
N ALA A 459 -4.09 -3.31 -24.84
CA ALA A 459 -4.43 -3.69 -26.21
C ALA A 459 -4.04 -5.14 -26.53
N ARG A 460 -2.84 -5.59 -26.12
CA ARG A 460 -2.43 -7.00 -26.27
C ARG A 460 -3.29 -7.94 -25.43
N ALA A 461 -3.51 -7.63 -24.16
CA ALA A 461 -4.31 -8.47 -23.27
C ALA A 461 -5.78 -8.57 -23.71
N VAL A 462 -6.34 -7.53 -24.33
CA VAL A 462 -7.67 -7.54 -24.96
C VAL A 462 -7.67 -8.34 -26.27
N ALA A 463 -6.65 -8.18 -27.13
CA ALA A 463 -6.54 -8.97 -28.35
C ALA A 463 -6.43 -10.48 -28.08
N GLU A 464 -5.85 -10.88 -26.94
CA GLU A 464 -5.78 -12.27 -26.47
C GLU A 464 -7.12 -12.86 -26.02
N THR A 465 -8.17 -12.05 -25.73
CA THR A 465 -9.49 -12.58 -25.37
C THR A 465 -10.33 -12.94 -26.60
N GLY A 466 -10.13 -12.23 -27.72
CA GLY A 466 -10.98 -12.30 -28.90
C GLY A 466 -12.39 -11.71 -28.71
N ASP A 467 -12.62 -11.02 -27.58
CA ASP A 467 -13.91 -10.42 -27.24
C ASP A 467 -14.11 -9.09 -28.02
N PRO A 468 -15.19 -8.98 -28.84
CA PRO A 468 -15.44 -7.79 -29.65
C PRO A 468 -15.86 -6.56 -28.82
N ASP A 469 -16.52 -6.75 -27.66
CA ASP A 469 -17.01 -5.67 -26.81
C ASP A 469 -15.86 -5.06 -25.99
N LEU A 470 -14.96 -5.91 -25.47
CA LEU A 470 -13.69 -5.45 -24.90
C LEU A 470 -12.82 -4.74 -25.94
N SER A 471 -12.78 -5.27 -27.18
CA SER A 471 -12.03 -4.65 -28.28
C SER A 471 -12.58 -3.26 -28.63
N ALA A 472 -13.90 -3.09 -28.68
CA ALA A 472 -14.54 -1.79 -28.88
C ALA A 472 -14.28 -0.82 -27.72
N THR A 473 -14.32 -1.31 -26.48
CA THR A 473 -14.02 -0.50 -25.27
C THR A 473 -12.56 -0.04 -25.27
N MET A 474 -11.61 -0.89 -25.67
CA MET A 474 -10.21 -0.53 -25.80
C MET A 474 -10.00 0.52 -26.91
N GLN A 475 -10.65 0.38 -28.07
CA GLN A 475 -10.61 1.39 -29.14
C GLN A 475 -11.17 2.74 -28.69
N PHE A 476 -12.22 2.74 -27.87
CA PHE A 476 -12.77 3.97 -27.28
C PHE A 476 -11.78 4.62 -26.30
N LEU A 477 -11.10 3.83 -25.45
CA LEU A 477 -10.02 4.33 -24.58
C LEU A 477 -8.88 4.97 -25.40
N ASP A 478 -8.40 4.30 -26.44
CA ASP A 478 -7.33 4.81 -27.29
C ASP A 478 -7.74 6.11 -28.00
N GLY A 479 -8.97 6.18 -28.52
CA GLY A 479 -9.51 7.40 -29.15
C GLY A 479 -9.58 8.59 -28.19
N LEU A 480 -10.00 8.38 -26.94
CA LEU A 480 -9.99 9.42 -25.89
C LEU A 480 -8.56 9.87 -25.54
N ALA A 481 -7.64 8.92 -25.39
CA ALA A 481 -6.25 9.21 -25.04
C ALA A 481 -5.49 9.92 -26.18
N ASP A 482 -5.74 9.54 -27.44
CA ASP A 482 -5.18 10.20 -28.62
C ASP A 482 -5.77 11.60 -28.82
N TRP A 483 -7.08 11.79 -28.59
CA TRP A 483 -7.69 13.12 -28.56
C TRP A 483 -7.05 14.00 -27.49
N GLN A 484 -6.89 13.50 -26.25
CA GLN A 484 -6.29 14.28 -25.17
C GLN A 484 -4.84 14.66 -25.49
N LYS A 485 -4.04 13.72 -26.02
CA LYS A 485 -2.66 13.97 -26.47
C LYS A 485 -2.58 15.01 -27.59
N ALA A 486 -3.56 15.04 -28.50
CA ALA A 486 -3.60 16.02 -29.58
C ALA A 486 -4.00 17.44 -29.12
N HIS A 487 -4.64 17.57 -27.95
CA HIS A 487 -5.19 18.84 -27.46
C HIS A 487 -4.48 19.42 -26.22
N ILE A 488 -3.64 18.67 -25.51
CA ILE A 488 -2.91 19.16 -24.32
C ILE A 488 -2.02 20.38 -24.60
N ALA A 489 -1.53 20.51 -25.84
CA ALA A 489 -0.73 21.64 -26.32
C ALA A 489 -1.55 22.80 -26.92
N ALA A 490 -2.88 22.66 -27.04
CA ALA A 490 -3.75 23.72 -27.54
C ALA A 490 -3.99 24.79 -26.44
N ARG A 491 -4.64 25.91 -26.80
CA ARG A 491 -5.14 26.83 -25.78
C ARG A 491 -6.41 26.29 -25.11
N PRO A 492 -6.68 26.56 -23.83
CA PRO A 492 -7.88 26.06 -23.13
C PRO A 492 -9.19 26.40 -23.85
N GLU A 493 -9.28 27.56 -24.50
CA GLU A 493 -10.48 28.01 -25.20
C GLU A 493 -10.82 27.10 -26.40
N VAL A 494 -9.83 26.45 -27.00
CA VAL A 494 -10.04 25.47 -28.08
C VAL A 494 -10.76 24.23 -27.56
N VAL A 495 -10.38 23.75 -26.36
CA VAL A 495 -11.04 22.61 -25.72
C VAL A 495 -12.42 23.01 -25.21
N ARG A 496 -12.57 24.18 -24.59
CA ARG A 496 -13.87 24.74 -24.17
C ARG A 496 -14.86 24.89 -25.34
N ALA A 497 -14.39 25.31 -26.51
CA ALA A 497 -15.24 25.37 -27.71
C ALA A 497 -15.70 24.00 -28.20
N GLN A 498 -14.86 22.95 -28.07
CA GLN A 498 -15.27 21.58 -28.39
C GLN A 498 -16.23 21.00 -27.34
N ILE A 499 -16.06 21.33 -26.06
CA ILE A 499 -16.99 20.98 -24.97
C ILE A 499 -18.39 21.52 -25.30
N ALA A 500 -18.51 22.83 -25.53
CA ALA A 500 -19.79 23.45 -25.87
C ALA A 500 -20.46 22.82 -27.11
N ALA A 501 -19.67 22.51 -28.15
CA ALA A 501 -20.18 21.83 -29.35
C ALA A 501 -20.66 20.39 -29.09
N LEU A 502 -20.07 19.69 -28.12
CA LEU A 502 -20.51 18.36 -27.68
C LEU A 502 -21.77 18.45 -26.80
N GLU A 503 -21.84 19.41 -25.88
CA GLU A 503 -23.03 19.71 -25.07
C GLU A 503 -24.24 20.03 -25.97
N ASP A 504 -24.08 20.92 -26.95
CA ASP A 504 -25.10 21.26 -27.95
C ASP A 504 -25.56 20.05 -28.78
N ARG A 505 -24.70 19.06 -28.99
CA ARG A 505 -25.06 17.80 -29.66
C ARG A 505 -25.85 16.89 -28.71
N ILE A 506 -25.36 16.69 -27.49
CA ILE A 506 -26.05 15.91 -26.43
C ILE A 506 -27.46 16.47 -26.15
N ALA A 507 -27.60 17.80 -26.12
CA ALA A 507 -28.89 18.47 -25.89
C ALA A 507 -29.89 18.31 -27.04
N ARG A 508 -29.42 18.09 -28.28
CA ARG A 508 -30.28 17.87 -29.47
C ARG A 508 -30.60 16.41 -29.70
N ASP A 509 -29.60 15.54 -29.61
CA ASP A 509 -29.67 14.15 -30.07
C ASP A 509 -29.88 13.15 -28.92
N GLY A 510 -29.67 13.58 -27.67
CA GLY A 510 -29.74 12.76 -26.46
C GLY A 510 -28.36 12.41 -25.91
N ALA A 511 -28.31 12.10 -24.60
CA ALA A 511 -27.08 11.72 -23.91
C ALA A 511 -26.86 10.20 -23.97
N THR A 512 -25.74 9.77 -24.56
CA THR A 512 -25.23 8.40 -24.46
C THR A 512 -24.09 8.31 -23.44
N ASP A 513 -23.84 7.13 -22.86
CA ASP A 513 -22.75 6.92 -21.90
C ASP A 513 -21.36 7.22 -22.49
N THR A 514 -21.18 7.01 -23.81
CA THR A 514 -19.95 7.36 -24.54
C THR A 514 -19.81 8.85 -24.75
N ALA A 515 -20.90 9.57 -25.07
CA ALA A 515 -20.89 11.02 -25.21
C ALA A 515 -20.61 11.72 -23.87
N LEU A 516 -21.25 11.27 -22.79
CA LEU A 516 -20.98 11.76 -21.42
C LEU A 516 -19.56 11.43 -20.97
N THR A 517 -19.06 10.23 -21.25
CA THR A 517 -17.67 9.88 -20.92
C THR A 517 -16.64 10.67 -21.72
N THR A 518 -16.96 11.02 -22.98
CA THR A 518 -16.13 11.92 -23.77
C THR A 518 -16.13 13.32 -23.17
N LEU A 519 -17.31 13.84 -22.81
CA LEU A 519 -17.47 15.14 -22.16
C LEU A 519 -16.65 15.23 -20.86
N ASP A 520 -16.78 14.25 -19.95
CA ASP A 520 -15.99 14.20 -18.71
C ASP A 520 -14.47 14.23 -18.95
N VAL A 521 -13.98 13.61 -20.04
CA VAL A 521 -12.55 13.64 -20.41
C VAL A 521 -12.14 15.00 -20.95
N MET A 522 -12.98 15.63 -21.76
CA MET A 522 -12.72 16.96 -22.30
C MET A 522 -12.73 18.03 -21.18
N GLU A 523 -13.70 17.96 -20.28
CA GLU A 523 -13.77 18.81 -19.08
C GLU A 523 -12.58 18.58 -18.15
N GLY A 524 -12.21 17.31 -17.91
CA GLY A 524 -11.03 16.95 -17.12
C GLY A 524 -9.75 17.54 -17.70
N LEU A 525 -9.55 17.46 -19.02
CA LEU A 525 -8.43 18.11 -19.69
C LEU A 525 -8.49 19.64 -19.55
N ALA A 526 -9.64 20.27 -19.83
CA ALA A 526 -9.78 21.72 -19.75
C ALA A 526 -9.47 22.26 -18.34
N GLY A 527 -9.93 21.57 -17.29
CA GLY A 527 -9.64 21.92 -15.90
C GLY A 527 -8.16 21.77 -15.54
N GLU A 528 -7.50 20.69 -15.96
CA GLU A 528 -6.06 20.47 -15.75
C GLU A 528 -5.20 21.47 -16.56
N MET A 529 -5.66 21.89 -17.74
CA MET A 529 -5.03 22.96 -18.53
C MET A 529 -5.14 24.32 -17.83
N GLU A 530 -6.33 24.69 -17.36
CA GLU A 530 -6.56 25.97 -16.67
C GLU A 530 -5.77 26.04 -15.36
N ALA A 531 -5.87 25.02 -14.50
CA ALA A 531 -5.14 24.97 -13.24
C ALA A 531 -3.61 24.95 -13.47
N GLY A 532 -3.13 24.12 -14.39
CA GLY A 532 -1.70 24.02 -14.70
C GLY A 532 -1.11 25.32 -15.24
N LEU A 533 -1.82 26.04 -16.12
CA LEU A 533 -1.37 27.31 -16.68
C LEU A 533 -1.42 28.47 -15.69
N ASP A 534 -2.31 28.43 -14.69
CA ASP A 534 -2.38 29.45 -13.63
C ASP A 534 -1.34 29.20 -12.52
N GLU A 535 -1.13 27.94 -12.13
CA GLU A 535 -0.21 27.56 -11.03
C GLU A 535 1.26 27.44 -11.46
N ASP A 536 1.55 26.77 -12.58
CA ASP A 536 2.90 26.54 -13.11
C ASP A 536 2.88 26.32 -14.64
N PRO A 537 2.75 27.41 -15.44
CA PRO A 537 2.67 27.31 -16.89
C PRO A 537 3.95 26.77 -17.54
N LEU A 538 5.10 26.85 -16.84
CA LEU A 538 6.39 26.37 -17.32
C LEU A 538 6.45 24.84 -17.28
N THR A 539 6.16 24.25 -16.12
CA THR A 539 6.04 22.78 -15.98
C THR A 539 4.90 22.25 -16.84
N PHE A 540 3.78 22.97 -16.95
CA PHE A 540 2.68 22.60 -17.84
C PHE A 540 3.13 22.56 -19.31
N ALA A 541 3.80 23.60 -19.81
CA ALA A 541 4.25 23.68 -21.21
C ALA A 541 5.27 22.57 -21.55
N SER A 542 6.18 22.26 -20.63
CA SER A 542 7.12 21.14 -20.75
C SER A 542 6.39 19.79 -20.85
N ARG A 543 5.44 19.53 -19.94
CA ARG A 543 4.59 18.33 -19.96
C ARG A 543 3.72 18.22 -21.23
N ALA A 544 3.25 19.35 -21.75
CA ALA A 544 2.47 19.43 -22.99
C ALA A 544 3.33 19.31 -24.26
N GLY A 545 4.66 19.36 -24.15
CA GLY A 545 5.57 19.32 -25.30
C GLY A 545 5.60 20.62 -26.12
N VAL A 546 5.21 21.75 -25.52
CA VAL A 546 5.19 23.07 -26.19
C VAL A 546 6.57 23.75 -26.15
N ALA A 547 7.29 23.64 -25.03
CA ALA A 547 8.63 24.18 -24.85
C ALA A 547 9.44 23.25 -23.92
N ALA A 548 10.74 23.08 -24.17
CA ALA A 548 11.63 22.41 -23.22
C ALA A 548 12.15 23.46 -22.24
N VAL A 549 11.62 23.49 -21.02
CA VAL A 549 12.02 24.46 -20.00
C VAL A 549 13.12 23.83 -19.13
N GLU A 550 14.34 24.32 -19.24
CA GLU A 550 15.46 23.88 -18.41
C GLU A 550 15.39 24.52 -17.00
N PRO A 551 15.84 23.83 -15.93
CA PRO A 551 15.89 24.38 -14.58
C PRO A 551 16.89 25.54 -14.47
N ILE A 552 16.58 26.53 -13.61
CA ILE A 552 17.51 27.64 -13.31
C ILE A 552 18.76 27.11 -12.60
N ASP A 553 19.95 27.54 -13.05
CA ASP A 553 21.24 27.13 -12.47
C ASP A 553 21.72 28.15 -11.42
N PHE A 554 21.66 27.75 -10.15
CA PHE A 554 22.09 28.56 -9.00
C PHE A 554 23.58 28.40 -8.64
N SER A 555 24.38 27.67 -9.43
CA SER A 555 25.78 27.33 -9.09
C SER A 555 26.74 28.53 -9.06
N SER A 556 26.44 29.61 -9.79
CA SER A 556 27.22 30.85 -9.81
C SER A 556 26.37 32.03 -10.29
N ALA A 557 26.83 33.26 -10.07
CA ALA A 557 26.13 34.44 -10.57
C ALA A 557 26.07 34.50 -12.12
N ASP A 558 27.10 34.01 -12.82
CA ASP A 558 27.16 34.00 -14.28
C ASP A 558 26.20 32.96 -14.89
N THR A 559 26.18 31.74 -14.32
CA THR A 559 25.26 30.67 -14.76
C THR A 559 23.80 30.97 -14.40
N LEU A 560 23.55 31.62 -13.26
CA LEU A 560 22.25 32.15 -12.90
C LEU A 560 21.79 33.22 -13.89
N THR A 561 22.66 34.17 -14.24
CA THR A 561 22.35 35.24 -15.21
C THR A 561 22.00 34.64 -16.58
N ALA A 562 22.77 33.66 -17.05
CA ALA A 562 22.55 33.01 -18.34
C ALA A 562 21.25 32.19 -18.38
N SER A 563 21.01 31.34 -17.38
CA SER A 563 19.80 30.50 -17.31
C SER A 563 18.52 31.32 -17.11
N LEU A 564 18.58 32.45 -16.38
CA LEU A 564 17.44 33.38 -16.28
C LEU A 564 17.16 34.10 -17.60
N ALA A 565 18.19 34.50 -18.35
CA ALA A 565 18.00 35.14 -19.65
C ALA A 565 17.34 34.18 -20.66
N GLU A 566 17.70 32.89 -20.64
CA GLU A 566 17.01 31.86 -21.41
C GLU A 566 15.56 31.67 -20.92
N ARG A 567 15.35 31.54 -19.59
CA ARG A 567 14.03 31.41 -18.97
C ARG A 567 13.06 32.55 -19.30
N VAL A 568 13.54 33.80 -19.43
CA VAL A 568 12.68 34.93 -19.85
C VAL A 568 12.13 34.71 -21.26
N ASN A 569 12.94 34.20 -22.19
CA ASN A 569 12.49 33.88 -23.55
C ASN A 569 11.45 32.75 -23.55
N ASP A 570 11.68 31.69 -22.75
CA ASP A 570 10.72 30.58 -22.59
C ASP A 570 9.40 31.07 -22.00
N ALA A 571 9.45 31.83 -20.90
CA ALA A 571 8.26 32.34 -20.21
C ALA A 571 7.40 33.22 -21.13
N GLU A 572 8.02 34.13 -21.89
CA GLU A 572 7.33 34.99 -22.85
C GLU A 572 6.78 34.19 -24.06
N ALA A 573 7.53 33.21 -24.57
CA ALA A 573 7.05 32.35 -25.66
C ALA A 573 5.85 31.48 -25.23
N ILE A 574 5.90 30.90 -24.02
CA ILE A 574 4.81 30.12 -23.41
C ILE A 574 3.59 31.02 -23.14
N ALA A 575 3.80 32.21 -22.59
CA ALA A 575 2.75 33.20 -22.36
C ALA A 575 2.04 33.60 -23.66
N GLY A 576 2.82 33.92 -24.71
CA GLY A 576 2.31 34.22 -26.05
C GLY A 576 1.57 33.06 -26.70
N HIS A 577 2.07 31.83 -26.54
CA HIS A 577 1.41 30.62 -27.05
C HIS A 577 0.04 30.42 -26.39
N TYR A 578 -0.04 30.48 -25.06
CA TYR A 578 -1.30 30.25 -24.32
C TYR A 578 -2.21 31.49 -24.18
N GLY A 579 -1.73 32.69 -24.49
CA GLY A 579 -2.49 33.93 -24.31
C GLY A 579 -2.62 34.37 -22.84
N ARG A 580 -1.62 34.07 -22.01
CA ARG A 580 -1.57 34.40 -20.58
C ARG A 580 -0.47 35.43 -20.29
N ALA A 581 -0.40 35.92 -19.06
CA ALA A 581 0.78 36.67 -18.60
C ALA A 581 1.96 35.71 -18.35
N PRO A 582 3.21 36.11 -18.60
CA PRO A 582 4.37 35.29 -18.30
C PRO A 582 4.54 35.06 -16.80
N ARG A 583 5.04 33.87 -16.47
CA ARG A 583 5.54 33.51 -15.15
C ARG A 583 6.94 32.94 -15.30
N TYR A 584 7.86 33.42 -14.48
CA TYR A 584 9.29 33.20 -14.67
C TYR A 584 9.84 32.07 -13.79
N PHE A 585 9.16 31.77 -12.68
CA PHE A 585 9.59 30.75 -11.72
C PHE A 585 8.54 29.65 -11.56
N THR A 586 9.00 28.41 -11.55
CA THR A 586 8.22 27.30 -10.99
C THR A 586 8.11 27.45 -9.47
N PRO A 587 7.10 26.85 -8.79
CA PRO A 587 7.01 26.88 -7.33
C PRO A 587 8.25 26.30 -6.62
N ALA A 588 8.93 25.33 -7.25
CA ALA A 588 10.14 24.72 -6.71
C ALA A 588 11.34 25.69 -6.75
N GLU A 589 11.50 26.47 -7.83
CA GLU A 589 12.55 27.47 -7.96
C GLU A 589 12.32 28.69 -7.06
N ALA A 590 11.05 29.08 -6.85
CA ALA A 590 10.69 30.13 -5.90
C ALA A 590 11.10 29.76 -4.46
N GLU A 591 10.87 28.51 -4.04
CA GLU A 591 11.33 28.01 -2.74
C GLU A 591 12.86 27.84 -2.72
N ALA A 592 13.50 27.40 -3.81
CA ALA A 592 14.97 27.30 -3.89
C ALA A 592 15.67 28.66 -3.71
N LEU A 593 15.13 29.74 -4.30
CA LEU A 593 15.62 31.11 -4.11
C LEU A 593 15.57 31.57 -2.65
N LYS A 594 14.50 31.20 -1.94
CA LYS A 594 14.36 31.46 -0.50
C LYS A 594 15.36 30.64 0.32
N GLN A 595 15.56 29.36 0.01
CA GLN A 595 16.53 28.51 0.71
C GLN A 595 17.97 29.00 0.49
N ALA A 596 18.36 29.39 -0.73
CA ALA A 596 19.68 29.93 -1.02
C ALA A 596 20.08 31.13 -0.12
N VAL A 597 19.12 32.01 0.19
CA VAL A 597 19.33 33.15 1.11
C VAL A 597 19.40 32.74 2.59
N GLN A 598 18.81 31.60 2.96
CA GLN A 598 18.85 31.06 4.32
C GLN A 598 20.13 30.26 4.59
N ASP A 599 20.56 29.44 3.62
CA ASP A 599 21.72 28.56 3.73
C ASP A 599 23.06 29.33 3.68
N ASP A 600 23.20 30.28 2.75
CA ASP A 600 24.37 31.17 2.68
C ASP A 600 23.96 32.62 2.42
N PRO A 601 23.61 33.38 3.48
CA PRO A 601 23.23 34.78 3.35
C PRO A 601 24.30 35.65 2.70
N MET A 602 25.59 35.27 2.73
CA MET A 602 26.68 36.04 2.15
C MET A 602 26.68 36.04 0.62
N GLN A 603 25.95 35.12 -0.03
CA GLN A 603 25.77 35.11 -1.49
C GLN A 603 24.68 36.09 -1.97
N LEU A 604 23.85 36.62 -1.07
CA LEU A 604 22.74 37.52 -1.39
C LEU A 604 23.09 38.69 -2.35
N PRO A 605 24.26 39.35 -2.28
CA PRO A 605 24.62 40.43 -3.23
C PRO A 605 24.81 39.90 -4.66
N GLY A 606 25.45 38.74 -4.80
CA GLY A 606 25.63 38.08 -6.10
C GLY A 606 24.32 37.53 -6.65
N LEU A 607 23.48 36.96 -5.78
CA LEU A 607 22.15 36.47 -6.12
C LEU A 607 21.24 37.61 -6.63
N VAL A 608 21.20 38.75 -5.92
CA VAL A 608 20.43 39.94 -6.33
C VAL A 608 20.93 40.53 -7.65
N ALA A 609 22.26 40.60 -7.83
CA ALA A 609 22.86 41.08 -9.08
C ALA A 609 22.54 40.14 -10.26
N GLY A 610 22.74 38.82 -10.09
CA GLY A 610 22.47 37.83 -11.13
C GLY A 610 20.99 37.71 -11.50
N LEU A 611 20.09 37.76 -10.50
CA LEU A 611 18.64 37.83 -10.73
C LEU A 611 18.27 39.02 -11.61
N THR A 612 18.68 40.23 -11.21
CA THR A 612 18.28 41.45 -11.91
C THR A 612 18.95 41.60 -13.28
N ALA A 613 20.18 41.10 -13.45
CA ALA A 613 20.88 41.07 -14.73
C ALA A 613 20.28 40.05 -15.70
N GLY A 614 19.94 38.84 -15.24
CA GLY A 614 19.37 37.78 -16.08
C GLY A 614 17.90 38.01 -16.44
N LEU A 615 17.12 38.58 -15.52
CA LEU A 615 15.71 38.92 -15.77
C LEU A 615 15.54 40.21 -16.58
N GLY A 616 16.48 41.17 -16.50
CA GLY A 616 16.39 42.44 -17.21
C GLY A 616 15.08 43.20 -16.94
N ASP A 617 14.36 43.56 -18.00
CA ASP A 617 13.08 44.28 -17.92
C ASP A 617 11.95 43.44 -17.27
N ALA A 618 12.08 42.11 -17.24
CA ALA A 618 11.14 41.22 -16.55
C ALA A 618 11.32 41.21 -15.03
N ALA A 619 12.44 41.74 -14.51
CA ALA A 619 12.78 41.66 -13.08
C ALA A 619 11.66 42.15 -12.14
N PRO A 620 10.95 43.26 -12.37
CA PRO A 620 9.87 43.71 -11.49
C PRO A 620 8.70 42.71 -11.39
N ALA A 621 8.36 42.03 -12.49
CA ALA A 621 7.28 41.03 -12.51
C ALA A 621 7.74 39.72 -11.86
N ALA A 622 8.89 39.20 -12.25
CA ALA A 622 9.47 37.98 -11.70
C ALA A 622 9.75 38.07 -10.18
N LEU A 623 10.27 39.21 -9.70
CA LEU A 623 10.49 39.41 -8.27
C LEU A 623 9.18 39.54 -7.47
N ALA A 624 8.08 39.96 -8.11
CA ALA A 624 6.77 39.97 -7.47
C ALA A 624 6.23 38.54 -7.24
N GLU A 625 6.56 37.58 -8.11
CA GLU A 625 6.17 36.17 -7.93
C GLU A 625 6.75 35.54 -6.67
N VAL A 626 7.99 35.88 -6.31
CA VAL A 626 8.69 35.35 -5.12
C VAL A 626 8.56 36.25 -3.88
N SER A 627 7.72 37.29 -3.94
CA SER A 627 7.64 38.31 -2.88
C SER A 627 7.00 37.83 -1.57
N LYS A 628 6.27 36.71 -1.58
CA LYS A 628 5.68 36.10 -0.37
C LYS A 628 6.65 35.12 0.29
N GLU A 629 7.36 34.36 -0.53
CA GLU A 629 8.28 33.29 -0.16
C GLU A 629 9.62 33.87 0.30
N ALA A 630 10.16 34.84 -0.45
CA ALA A 630 11.44 35.50 -0.22
C ALA A 630 11.31 37.04 -0.15
N PRO A 631 10.51 37.61 0.77
CA PRO A 631 10.18 39.05 0.79
C PRO A 631 11.39 39.99 0.85
N VAL A 632 12.47 39.60 1.55
CA VAL A 632 13.70 40.40 1.65
C VAL A 632 14.48 40.37 0.33
N LEU A 633 14.54 39.21 -0.34
CA LEU A 633 15.19 39.04 -1.64
C LEU A 633 14.45 39.80 -2.73
N ALA A 634 13.12 39.64 -2.82
CA ALA A 634 12.27 40.36 -3.76
C ALA A 634 12.42 41.89 -3.62
N HIS A 635 12.38 42.37 -2.38
CA HIS A 635 12.53 43.79 -2.07
C HIS A 635 13.92 44.33 -2.45
N LEU A 636 15.00 43.62 -2.11
CA LEU A 636 16.35 43.99 -2.50
C LEU A 636 16.59 43.90 -4.01
N GLY A 637 16.00 42.91 -4.69
CA GLY A 637 16.00 42.80 -6.14
C GLY A 637 15.38 44.03 -6.80
N GLY A 638 14.20 44.45 -6.33
CA GLY A 638 13.51 45.65 -6.85
C GLY A 638 14.32 46.92 -6.61
N LEU A 639 14.88 47.10 -5.41
CA LEU A 639 15.76 48.22 -5.07
C LEU A 639 17.03 48.21 -5.92
N TYR A 640 17.68 47.06 -6.10
CA TYR A 640 18.91 46.94 -6.89
C TYR A 640 18.65 47.21 -8.37
N HIS A 641 17.59 46.64 -8.96
CA HIS A 641 17.17 46.93 -10.33
C HIS A 641 16.93 48.44 -10.53
N ALA A 642 16.31 49.12 -9.56
CA ALA A 642 16.03 50.55 -9.65
C ALA A 642 17.22 51.48 -9.30
N THR A 643 18.30 51.00 -8.67
CA THR A 643 19.41 51.84 -8.16
C THR A 643 20.81 51.46 -8.64
N GLY A 644 21.01 50.22 -9.09
CA GLY A 644 22.33 49.59 -9.27
C GLY A 644 23.13 49.40 -7.96
N ASN A 645 22.54 49.65 -6.79
CA ASN A 645 23.29 49.80 -5.54
C ASN A 645 23.42 48.49 -4.75
N GLY A 646 24.49 47.73 -5.00
CA GLY A 646 24.81 46.49 -4.29
C GLY A 646 25.13 46.64 -2.80
N ARG A 647 25.38 47.85 -2.28
CA ARG A 647 25.76 48.05 -0.86
C ARG A 647 24.69 47.54 0.10
N LEU A 648 23.42 47.80 -0.20
CA LEU A 648 22.32 47.38 0.67
C LEU A 648 22.20 45.86 0.74
N ALA A 649 22.37 45.15 -0.38
CA ALA A 649 22.38 43.69 -0.39
C ALA A 649 23.53 43.14 0.47
N ALA A 650 24.72 43.76 0.44
CA ALA A 650 25.87 43.36 1.27
C ALA A 650 25.64 43.61 2.77
N GLU A 651 25.12 44.77 3.16
CA GLU A 651 24.82 45.03 4.59
C GLU A 651 23.69 44.14 5.12
N ILE A 652 22.70 43.78 4.29
CA ILE A 652 21.64 42.83 4.66
C ILE A 652 22.19 41.41 4.75
N ALA A 653 23.08 41.00 3.84
CA ALA A 653 23.77 39.72 3.86
C ALA A 653 24.52 39.52 5.20
N GLU A 654 25.32 40.52 5.60
CA GLU A 654 26.01 40.53 6.89
C GLU A 654 25.04 40.47 8.07
N GLY A 655 23.92 41.19 8.03
CA GLY A 655 22.90 41.17 9.09
C GLY A 655 22.17 39.83 9.22
N LEU A 656 21.88 39.16 8.10
CA LEU A 656 21.32 37.81 8.07
C LEU A 656 22.34 36.77 8.55
N HIS A 657 23.60 36.88 8.12
CA HIS A 657 24.68 36.01 8.58
C HIS A 657 24.91 36.16 10.09
N LEU A 658 24.89 37.39 10.62
CA LEU A 658 24.99 37.66 12.05
C LEU A 658 23.86 36.99 12.86
N ARG A 659 22.62 37.02 12.35
CA ARG A 659 21.48 36.30 12.96
C ARG A 659 21.61 34.78 12.95
N ALA A 660 22.38 34.24 12.00
CA ALA A 660 22.61 32.80 11.87
C ALA A 660 23.75 32.29 12.78
N MET A 661 24.49 33.18 13.46
CA MET A 661 25.58 32.78 14.36
C MET A 661 25.05 32.20 15.68
N ASP A 662 25.58 31.04 16.08
CA ASP A 662 25.28 30.41 17.36
C ASP A 662 25.55 31.36 18.55
N GLY A 663 24.54 31.56 19.39
CA GLY A 663 24.62 32.41 20.58
C GLY A 663 24.47 33.91 20.31
N TYR A 664 24.20 34.34 19.06
CA TYR A 664 23.85 35.74 18.79
C TYR A 664 22.55 36.14 19.50
N SER A 665 22.55 37.30 20.14
CA SER A 665 21.37 37.92 20.75
C SER A 665 21.08 39.24 20.07
N SER A 666 19.88 39.36 19.51
CA SER A 666 19.44 40.58 18.83
C SER A 666 19.44 41.79 19.78
N PRO A 667 20.09 42.91 19.44
CA PRO A 667 20.00 44.18 20.16
C PRO A 667 18.76 45.01 19.75
N LEU A 668 17.84 44.46 18.95
CA LEU A 668 16.69 45.20 18.46
C LEU A 668 15.68 45.56 19.58
N PRO A 669 15.09 46.78 19.53
CA PRO A 669 13.88 47.11 20.28
C PRO A 669 12.73 46.15 19.98
N SER A 670 11.70 46.14 20.84
CA SER A 670 10.50 45.34 20.59
C SER A 670 9.80 45.74 19.29
N ASN A 671 9.15 44.78 18.62
CA ASN A 671 8.43 45.03 17.36
C ASN A 671 7.43 46.18 17.48
N ALA A 672 6.78 46.38 18.63
CA ALA A 672 5.86 47.50 18.84
C ALA A 672 6.55 48.87 18.75
N LYS A 673 7.78 49.00 19.28
CA LYS A 673 8.60 50.22 19.14
C LYS A 673 9.02 50.44 17.69
N LEU A 674 9.47 49.39 17.01
CA LEU A 674 9.87 49.45 15.60
C LEU A 674 8.70 49.75 14.66
N ASP A 675 7.51 49.20 14.91
CA ASP A 675 6.30 49.48 14.12
C ASP A 675 5.80 50.92 14.33
N ALA A 676 5.83 51.43 15.57
CA ALA A 676 5.54 52.85 15.84
C ALA A 676 6.55 53.77 15.15
N ALA A 677 7.83 53.42 15.20
CA ALA A 677 8.91 54.16 14.54
C ALA A 677 8.79 54.16 13.00
N LEU A 678 8.41 53.03 12.41
CA LEU A 678 8.15 52.93 10.97
C LEU A 678 6.90 53.73 10.57
N ALA A 679 5.85 53.72 11.39
CA ALA A 679 4.64 54.52 11.15
C ALA A 679 4.91 56.03 11.23
N GLU A 680 5.75 56.47 12.17
CA GLU A 680 6.21 57.87 12.28
C GLU A 680 7.10 58.31 11.11
N THR A 681 7.94 57.39 10.58
CA THR A 681 8.92 57.73 9.53
C THR A 681 8.37 57.59 8.11
N ALA A 682 7.43 56.67 7.88
CA ALA A 682 6.99 56.28 6.54
C ALA A 682 5.50 55.88 6.47
N GLY A 683 4.72 56.07 7.54
CA GLY A 683 3.35 55.54 7.63
C GLY A 683 2.42 56.07 6.54
N ALA A 684 2.56 57.35 6.20
CA ALA A 684 1.82 58.00 5.13
C ALA A 684 2.14 57.41 3.74
N ALA A 685 3.40 57.06 3.49
CA ALA A 685 3.88 56.55 2.20
C ALA A 685 3.31 55.16 1.83
N PHE A 686 2.91 54.34 2.81
CA PHE A 686 2.36 53.00 2.56
C PHE A 686 0.86 52.96 2.23
N TYR A 687 0.15 54.09 2.18
CA TYR A 687 -1.32 54.10 2.14
C TYR A 687 -1.94 53.31 0.97
N ALA A 688 -1.49 53.54 -0.27
CA ALA A 688 -1.98 52.79 -1.43
C ALA A 688 -1.22 51.47 -1.70
N VAL A 689 -0.13 51.23 -0.97
CA VAL A 689 0.74 50.04 -1.12
C VAL A 689 1.00 49.35 0.23
N PRO A 690 -0.05 48.96 0.99
CA PRO A 690 0.13 48.34 2.31
C PRO A 690 0.96 47.04 2.27
N GLN A 691 0.98 46.35 1.13
CA GLN A 691 1.82 45.18 0.88
C GLN A 691 3.33 45.48 0.92
N LEU A 692 3.76 46.73 0.69
CA LEU A 692 5.17 47.15 0.74
C LEU A 692 5.67 47.34 2.18
N ARG A 693 4.78 47.62 3.14
CA ARG A 693 5.14 47.87 4.54
C ARG A 693 5.88 46.68 5.17
N ASP A 694 5.44 45.45 4.91
CA ASP A 694 6.00 44.25 5.53
C ASP A 694 7.42 43.90 5.02
N PRO A 695 7.68 43.88 3.70
CA PRO A 695 9.03 43.79 3.15
C PRO A 695 9.95 44.94 3.61
N VAL A 696 9.47 46.19 3.61
CA VAL A 696 10.25 47.34 4.10
C VAL A 696 10.62 47.18 5.57
N ARG A 697 9.66 46.85 6.46
CA ARG A 697 9.94 46.59 7.88
C ARG A 697 11.01 45.50 8.05
N ARG A 698 10.89 44.39 7.32
CA ARG A 698 11.84 43.26 7.42
C ARG A 698 13.24 43.66 7.00
N THR A 699 13.40 44.29 5.83
CA THR A 699 14.71 44.73 5.33
C THR A 699 15.31 45.84 6.21
N ALA A 700 14.51 46.85 6.61
CA ALA A 700 14.96 47.91 7.51
C ALA A 700 15.44 47.36 8.87
N ASN A 701 14.70 46.43 9.47
CA ASN A 701 15.08 45.82 10.75
C ASN A 701 16.42 45.06 10.65
N ILE A 702 16.70 44.35 9.55
CA ILE A 702 17.99 43.67 9.36
C ILE A 702 19.14 44.68 9.20
N LEU A 703 18.94 45.70 8.36
CA LEU A 703 19.96 46.74 8.10
C LEU A 703 20.30 47.51 9.39
N PHE A 704 19.27 47.88 10.13
CA PHE A 704 19.40 48.56 11.42
C PHE A 704 20.14 47.69 12.44
N GLU A 705 19.75 46.43 12.60
CA GLU A 705 20.39 45.48 13.52
C GLU A 705 21.88 45.30 13.23
N ARG A 706 22.24 45.07 11.96
CA ARG A 706 23.64 44.98 11.51
C ARG A 706 24.43 46.22 11.90
N ARG A 707 23.86 47.41 11.73
CA ARG A 707 24.53 48.68 12.00
C ARG A 707 24.67 48.98 13.49
N ILE A 708 23.64 48.78 14.31
CA ILE A 708 23.76 49.01 15.76
C ILE A 708 24.69 47.98 16.41
N ALA A 709 24.71 46.74 15.92
CA ALA A 709 25.68 45.73 16.37
C ALA A 709 27.11 46.10 15.98
N ALA A 710 27.35 46.56 14.74
CA ALA A 710 28.67 46.97 14.27
C ALA A 710 29.20 48.26 14.95
N LEU A 711 28.31 49.18 15.32
CA LEU A 711 28.66 50.48 15.91
C LEU A 711 28.55 50.50 17.46
N GLY A 712 28.04 49.44 18.09
CA GLY A 712 27.83 49.37 19.53
C GLY A 712 26.79 50.38 20.05
N ILE A 713 25.77 50.68 19.25
CA ILE A 713 24.73 51.66 19.60
C ILE A 713 23.71 51.01 20.54
N ASP A 714 23.49 51.61 21.71
CA ASP A 714 22.46 51.19 22.67
C ASP A 714 21.05 51.56 22.18
N ALA A 715 20.17 50.57 22.13
CA ALA A 715 18.78 50.69 21.70
C ALA A 715 17.77 50.62 22.88
N THR A 716 18.23 50.63 24.13
CA THR A 716 17.37 50.56 25.33
C THR A 716 16.34 51.71 25.36
N ASP A 717 16.83 52.94 25.20
CA ASP A 717 16.03 54.18 25.24
C ASP A 717 15.51 54.63 23.86
N PHE A 718 15.21 53.68 22.97
CA PHE A 718 14.78 53.93 21.58
C PHE A 718 13.55 54.85 21.43
N ASP A 719 12.71 54.97 22.46
CA ASP A 719 11.52 55.84 22.42
C ASP A 719 11.83 57.33 22.66
N MET A 720 13.07 57.68 23.01
CA MET A 720 13.46 59.07 23.22
C MET A 720 13.79 59.77 21.89
N ALA A 721 13.21 60.96 21.69
CA ALA A 721 13.59 61.83 20.57
C ALA A 721 15.09 62.19 20.63
N GLY A 722 15.77 62.10 19.48
CA GLY A 722 17.24 62.28 19.40
C GLY A 722 18.07 61.08 19.88
N ASN A 723 17.45 59.92 20.13
CA ASN A 723 18.19 58.69 20.36
C ASN A 723 18.89 58.21 19.07
N ALA A 724 20.20 57.92 19.14
CA ALA A 724 20.99 57.53 17.98
C ALA A 724 20.51 56.23 17.30
N ALA A 725 19.92 55.29 18.05
CA ALA A 725 19.30 54.09 17.47
C ALA A 725 17.99 54.43 16.76
N ARG A 726 17.19 55.38 17.28
CA ARG A 726 15.96 55.86 16.62
C ARG A 726 16.27 56.56 15.29
N GLU A 727 17.33 57.35 15.24
CA GLU A 727 17.85 58.00 14.01
C GLU A 727 18.41 56.97 13.01
N ALA A 728 19.23 56.02 13.48
CA ALA A 728 19.77 54.96 12.64
C ALA A 728 18.68 54.05 12.05
N TYR A 729 17.57 53.81 12.77
CA TYR A 729 16.40 53.13 12.22
C TYR A 729 15.71 53.95 11.14
N GLY A 730 15.54 55.27 11.35
CA GLY A 730 15.00 56.17 10.33
C GLY A 730 15.82 56.15 9.04
N GLN A 731 17.15 56.24 9.15
CA GLN A 731 18.07 56.11 8.01
C GLN A 731 17.97 54.75 7.32
N ALA A 732 17.82 53.66 8.08
CA ALA A 732 17.63 52.33 7.52
C ALA A 732 16.30 52.22 6.73
N VAL A 733 15.20 52.77 7.25
CA VAL A 733 13.90 52.85 6.56
C VAL A 733 14.02 53.64 5.27
N GLU A 734 14.66 54.81 5.30
CA GLU A 734 14.91 55.66 4.13
C GLU A 734 15.69 54.92 3.03
N GLU A 735 16.80 54.28 3.39
CA GLU A 735 17.65 53.55 2.44
C GLU A 735 16.93 52.38 1.79
N VAL A 736 16.11 51.62 2.54
CA VAL A 736 15.31 50.53 1.96
C VAL A 736 14.04 51.03 1.25
N LEU A 737 13.76 52.34 1.26
CA LEU A 737 12.82 53.01 0.37
C LEU A 737 13.53 53.64 -0.85
N GLY A 738 14.81 53.32 -1.06
CA GLY A 738 15.61 53.76 -2.20
C GLY A 738 16.40 55.06 -1.96
N ALA A 739 16.50 55.55 -0.71
CA ALA A 739 17.31 56.72 -0.41
C ALA A 739 18.81 56.46 -0.62
N THR A 740 19.48 57.43 -1.24
CA THR A 740 20.93 57.51 -1.37
C THR A 740 21.38 58.94 -1.13
N TRP A 741 22.59 59.11 -0.58
CA TRP A 741 23.18 60.42 -0.34
C TRP A 741 24.37 60.61 -1.26
N ARG A 742 24.38 61.73 -1.99
CA ARG A 742 25.48 62.16 -2.88
C ARG A 742 25.82 63.58 -2.51
N ASP A 743 27.06 63.82 -2.07
CA ASP A 743 27.55 65.12 -1.61
C ASP A 743 26.65 65.79 -0.54
N GLY A 744 26.09 64.98 0.36
CA GLY A 744 25.15 65.40 1.41
C GLY A 744 23.69 65.58 0.96
N VAL A 745 23.40 65.48 -0.35
CA VAL A 745 22.05 65.62 -0.90
C VAL A 745 21.35 64.27 -1.00
N LYS A 746 20.14 64.17 -0.44
CA LYS A 746 19.28 62.98 -0.47
C LYS A 746 18.60 62.81 -1.83
N HIS A 747 18.67 61.60 -2.38
CA HIS A 747 18.00 61.18 -3.61
C HIS A 747 17.21 59.90 -3.36
N GLY A 748 15.94 59.83 -3.79
CA GLY A 748 15.01 58.75 -3.47
C GLY A 748 14.60 58.71 -1.99
N GLY A 749 13.89 57.65 -1.58
CA GLY A 749 13.35 57.51 -0.22
C GLY A 749 12.15 58.42 0.02
N ILE A 750 11.88 58.76 1.28
CA ILE A 750 10.73 59.60 1.65
C ILE A 750 10.91 61.04 1.14
N ALA A 751 9.86 61.62 0.58
CA ALA A 751 9.79 63.01 0.17
C ALA A 751 8.47 63.62 0.63
N THR A 752 8.49 64.91 0.95
CA THR A 752 7.29 65.66 1.32
C THR A 752 6.77 66.40 0.10
N VAL A 753 5.52 66.15 -0.28
CA VAL A 753 4.81 66.84 -1.36
C VAL A 753 3.51 67.41 -0.82
N ASN A 754 3.24 68.71 -1.03
CA ASN A 754 2.09 69.41 -0.44
C ASN A 754 1.91 69.20 1.08
N GLY A 755 3.00 68.98 1.81
CA GLY A 755 3.00 68.72 3.26
C GLY A 755 2.67 67.28 3.68
N VAL A 756 2.57 66.34 2.74
CA VAL A 756 2.33 64.90 3.00
C VAL A 756 3.52 64.07 2.52
N GLU A 757 3.87 63.00 3.24
CA GLU A 757 4.96 62.11 2.86
C GLU A 757 4.57 61.12 1.76
N THR A 758 5.48 60.94 0.81
CA THR A 758 5.41 59.98 -0.29
C THR A 758 6.81 59.42 -0.58
N ILE A 759 6.96 58.54 -1.58
CA ILE A 759 8.27 57.98 -1.95
C ILE A 759 8.77 58.67 -3.22
N ALA A 760 9.93 59.33 -3.17
CA ALA A 760 10.59 59.87 -4.36
C ALA A 760 11.29 58.76 -5.18
N PRO A 761 11.36 58.90 -6.52
CA PRO A 761 12.02 57.91 -7.37
C PRO A 761 13.51 57.77 -7.03
N PRO A 762 14.07 56.55 -7.05
CA PRO A 762 15.51 56.34 -6.97
C PRO A 762 16.28 57.24 -7.95
N GLY A 763 17.34 57.89 -7.45
CA GLY A 763 18.16 58.81 -8.24
C GLY A 763 17.59 60.21 -8.48
N MET A 764 16.29 60.46 -8.23
CA MET A 764 15.73 61.81 -8.17
C MET A 764 16.06 62.44 -6.81
N ARG A 765 16.46 63.72 -6.78
CA ARG A 765 16.56 64.50 -5.52
C ARG A 765 15.23 64.48 -4.78
N ALA A 766 15.23 64.11 -3.50
CA ALA A 766 13.98 63.93 -2.73
C ALA A 766 13.18 65.25 -2.61
N ASP A 767 13.88 66.37 -2.48
CA ASP A 767 13.29 67.71 -2.43
C ASP A 767 12.85 68.27 -3.80
N ALA A 768 13.35 67.70 -4.90
CA ALA A 768 12.97 68.11 -6.26
C ALA A 768 11.61 67.56 -6.71
N LEU A 769 11.00 66.61 -5.99
CA LEU A 769 9.68 66.06 -6.32
C LEU A 769 8.58 67.11 -6.15
N GLU A 770 8.62 67.91 -5.07
CA GLU A 770 7.72 69.06 -4.86
C GLU A 770 7.85 70.09 -5.99
N ASP A 771 9.09 70.47 -6.34
CA ASP A 771 9.36 71.40 -7.46
C ASP A 771 8.82 70.86 -8.80
N LEU A 772 9.01 69.56 -9.08
CA LEU A 772 8.55 68.91 -10.30
C LEU A 772 7.01 68.92 -10.37
N VAL A 773 6.35 68.51 -9.29
CA VAL A 773 4.88 68.53 -9.17
C VAL A 773 4.36 69.97 -9.31
N GLY A 774 4.97 70.93 -8.62
CA GLY A 774 4.66 72.35 -8.75
C GLY A 774 4.86 72.94 -10.15
N SER A 775 5.57 72.24 -11.04
CA SER A 775 5.85 72.66 -12.42
C SER A 775 4.97 72.00 -13.50
N ILE A 776 4.09 71.06 -13.14
CA ILE A 776 3.20 70.34 -14.07
C ILE A 776 2.33 71.34 -14.85
N SER A 777 2.40 71.27 -16.17
CA SER A 777 1.59 72.02 -17.13
C SER A 777 0.45 71.17 -17.70
N GLU A 778 -0.50 71.81 -18.41
CA GLU A 778 -1.56 71.07 -19.11
C GLU A 778 -0.98 70.18 -20.23
N ASP A 779 0.17 70.54 -20.83
CA ASP A 779 0.85 69.71 -21.85
C ASP A 779 1.44 68.44 -21.24
N ASP A 780 2.05 68.52 -20.04
CA ASP A 780 2.55 67.32 -19.34
C ASP A 780 1.37 66.44 -18.92
N LEU A 781 0.26 67.04 -18.49
CA LEU A 781 -0.95 66.31 -18.10
C LEU A 781 -1.61 65.61 -19.31
N ALA A 782 -1.58 66.24 -20.49
CA ALA A 782 -2.06 65.64 -21.74
C ALA A 782 -1.15 64.50 -22.24
N ALA A 783 0.11 64.42 -21.78
CA ALA A 783 1.02 63.31 -22.04
C ALA A 783 0.85 62.12 -21.08
N GLN A 784 0.07 62.27 -20.01
CA GLN A 784 -0.27 61.18 -19.07
C GLN A 784 -1.41 60.30 -19.59
N MET A 785 -1.76 59.26 -18.83
CA MET A 785 -2.97 58.49 -19.08
C MET A 785 -4.24 59.39 -19.00
N PRO A 786 -5.27 59.18 -19.85
CA PRO A 786 -6.44 60.07 -19.85
C PRO A 786 -7.23 60.05 -18.53
N ILE A 787 -7.47 61.25 -17.99
CA ILE A 787 -8.28 61.46 -16.78
C ILE A 787 -9.77 61.29 -17.10
N GLY A 788 -10.49 60.60 -16.22
CA GLY A 788 -11.94 60.52 -16.23
C GLY A 788 -12.58 61.77 -15.60
N THR A 789 -13.75 62.18 -16.11
CA THR A 789 -14.47 63.34 -15.58
C THR A 789 -15.84 62.95 -15.04
N ALA A 790 -16.10 63.23 -13.76
CA ALA A 790 -17.48 63.28 -13.27
C ALA A 790 -18.16 64.54 -13.82
N ASN A 791 -19.32 64.39 -14.46
CA ASN A 791 -20.15 65.49 -14.97
C ASN A 791 -19.49 66.41 -16.04
N GLY A 792 -18.44 65.94 -16.72
CA GLY A 792 -17.83 66.67 -17.84
C GLY A 792 -16.97 67.88 -17.46
N VAL A 793 -16.66 68.08 -16.17
CA VAL A 793 -15.70 69.11 -15.73
C VAL A 793 -14.28 68.52 -15.83
N PRO A 794 -13.37 69.10 -16.64
CA PRO A 794 -12.00 68.62 -16.73
C PRO A 794 -11.22 68.91 -15.45
N ILE A 795 -10.37 67.96 -15.04
CA ILE A 795 -9.40 68.17 -13.96
C ILE A 795 -8.15 68.79 -14.58
N THR A 796 -7.80 69.97 -14.11
CA THR A 796 -6.68 70.79 -14.62
C THR A 796 -5.36 70.42 -13.98
N ALA A 797 -4.24 70.74 -14.65
CA ALA A 797 -2.91 70.66 -14.05
C ALA A 797 -2.86 71.40 -12.70
N ALA A 798 -3.51 72.55 -12.58
CA ALA A 798 -3.58 73.31 -11.32
C ALA A 798 -4.18 72.51 -10.14
N GLN A 799 -5.14 71.61 -10.39
CA GLN A 799 -5.70 70.73 -9.37
C GLN A 799 -4.75 69.57 -9.05
N ILE A 800 -4.08 69.01 -10.05
CA ILE A 800 -3.05 67.96 -9.86
C ILE A 800 -1.89 68.49 -9.01
N ARG A 801 -1.42 69.72 -9.26
CA ARG A 801 -0.34 70.37 -8.49
C ARG A 801 -0.66 70.50 -7.00
N GLY A 802 -1.93 70.70 -6.64
CA GLY A 802 -2.39 70.80 -5.25
C GLY A 802 -2.89 69.48 -4.66
N GLY A 803 -2.75 68.36 -5.37
CA GLY A 803 -3.15 67.04 -4.91
C GLY A 803 -2.11 66.37 -4.02
N VAL A 804 -2.55 65.43 -3.19
CA VAL A 804 -1.67 64.56 -2.40
C VAL A 804 -1.22 63.39 -3.28
N LEU A 805 0.09 63.17 -3.37
CA LEU A 805 0.67 62.07 -4.14
C LEU A 805 0.79 60.80 -3.30
N VAL A 806 -0.04 59.80 -3.60
CA VAL A 806 0.03 58.49 -2.96
C VAL A 806 0.77 57.52 -3.87
N ASN A 807 1.95 57.06 -3.46
CA ASN A 807 2.80 56.21 -4.27
C ASN A 807 2.12 54.87 -4.62
N THR A 808 2.20 54.46 -5.89
CA THR A 808 1.74 53.15 -6.39
C THR A 808 2.86 52.33 -7.04
N GLY A 809 4.00 52.94 -7.33
CA GLY A 809 5.21 52.27 -7.82
C GLY A 809 6.36 53.26 -8.07
N PRO A 810 7.49 52.80 -8.63
CA PRO A 810 8.61 53.67 -8.97
C PRO A 810 8.17 54.80 -9.91
N GLY A 811 8.20 56.04 -9.44
CA GLY A 811 7.77 57.23 -10.21
C GLY A 811 6.28 57.33 -10.52
N ARG A 812 5.43 56.46 -9.97
CA ARG A 812 3.98 56.46 -10.21
C ARG A 812 3.19 56.72 -8.94
N TYR A 813 2.19 57.61 -9.05
CA TYR A 813 1.40 58.11 -7.93
C TYR A 813 -0.06 58.26 -8.29
N ARG A 814 -0.96 57.78 -7.44
CA ARG A 814 -2.36 58.25 -7.46
C ARG A 814 -2.44 59.64 -6.87
N VAL A 815 -3.27 60.49 -7.48
CA VAL A 815 -3.48 61.86 -7.02
C VAL A 815 -4.81 61.92 -6.26
N ALA A 816 -4.75 62.32 -5.00
CA ALA A 816 -5.93 62.59 -4.17
C ALA A 816 -6.19 64.10 -4.10
N LEU A 817 -7.41 64.54 -4.43
CA LEU A 817 -7.84 65.94 -4.31
C LEU A 817 -8.49 66.24 -2.94
N GLY A 818 -8.56 65.23 -2.07
CA GLY A 818 -8.91 65.34 -0.65
C GLY A 818 -7.82 64.73 0.23
N ASP A 819 -8.14 64.59 1.52
CA ASP A 819 -7.28 63.85 2.45
C ASP A 819 -7.38 62.35 2.13
N PRO A 820 -6.30 61.70 1.64
CA PRO A 820 -6.35 60.29 1.28
C PRO A 820 -6.62 59.39 2.48
N TYR A 821 -6.33 59.83 3.72
CA TYR A 821 -6.55 59.05 4.95
C TYR A 821 -8.01 59.14 5.45
N SER A 822 -8.83 59.98 4.82
CA SER A 822 -10.23 60.19 5.19
C SER A 822 -11.20 59.19 4.52
N GLY A 823 -12.47 59.24 4.91
CA GLY A 823 -13.55 58.49 4.24
C GLY A 823 -13.94 59.03 2.86
N ASP A 824 -13.40 60.17 2.42
CA ASP A 824 -13.61 60.74 1.08
C ASP A 824 -12.27 61.25 0.50
N PRO A 825 -11.41 60.33 0.02
CA PRO A 825 -10.07 60.67 -0.46
C PRO A 825 -10.07 61.47 -1.78
N ARG A 826 -11.20 61.46 -2.53
CA ARG A 826 -11.36 62.14 -3.82
C ARG A 826 -10.18 61.89 -4.78
N PHE A 827 -9.81 60.62 -4.95
CA PHE A 827 -8.84 60.20 -5.96
C PHE A 827 -9.30 60.60 -7.37
N VAL A 828 -8.37 61.09 -8.19
CA VAL A 828 -8.61 61.38 -9.60
C VAL A 828 -8.92 60.07 -10.33
N PRO A 829 -10.07 59.95 -11.04
CA PRO A 829 -10.41 58.72 -11.77
C PRO A 829 -9.72 58.68 -13.14
N ALA A 830 -9.49 57.48 -13.66
CA ALA A 830 -9.02 57.28 -15.04
C ALA A 830 -10.21 57.14 -16.02
N ALA A 831 -10.02 57.55 -17.28
CA ALA A 831 -11.08 57.49 -18.29
C ALA A 831 -11.49 56.04 -18.65
N ALA A 832 -10.58 55.08 -18.51
CA ALA A 832 -10.84 53.65 -18.70
C ALA A 832 -11.48 52.96 -17.46
N GLY A 833 -11.80 53.72 -16.42
CA GLY A 833 -12.15 53.20 -15.09
C GLY A 833 -10.92 53.02 -14.20
N GLY A 834 -11.14 52.92 -12.89
CA GLY A 834 -10.07 52.94 -11.89
C GLY A 834 -9.55 54.36 -11.61
N TYR A 835 -8.30 54.46 -11.16
CA TYR A 835 -7.67 55.71 -10.75
C TYR A 835 -6.64 56.18 -11.77
N PHE A 836 -6.52 57.49 -11.92
CA PHE A 836 -5.42 58.12 -12.64
C PHE A 836 -4.13 57.95 -11.85
N GLU A 837 -3.07 57.55 -12.55
CA GLU A 837 -1.71 57.51 -12.02
C GLU A 837 -0.84 58.50 -12.78
N LEU A 838 -0.24 59.43 -12.03
CA LEU A 838 0.75 60.39 -12.51
C LEU A 838 2.10 59.67 -12.61
N ASP A 839 2.64 59.57 -13.83
CA ASP A 839 4.00 59.10 -14.07
C ASP A 839 4.94 60.30 -14.18
N VAL A 840 5.81 60.47 -13.18
CA VAL A 840 6.71 61.63 -13.12
C VAL A 840 7.87 61.55 -14.12
N SER A 841 8.10 60.39 -14.74
CA SER A 841 9.10 60.24 -15.81
C SER A 841 8.67 60.91 -17.13
N LEU A 842 7.36 61.15 -17.30
CA LEU A 842 6.78 61.81 -18.48
C LEU A 842 6.70 63.34 -18.34
N ILE A 843 7.06 63.91 -17.18
CA ILE A 843 7.02 65.37 -16.94
C ILE A 843 8.31 66.00 -17.46
N ALA A 844 8.21 67.03 -18.30
CA ALA A 844 9.40 67.72 -18.81
C ALA A 844 10.14 68.48 -17.68
N PRO A 845 11.46 68.28 -17.50
CA PRO A 845 12.20 68.98 -16.46
C PRO A 845 12.32 70.48 -16.79
N ARG A 846 11.62 71.32 -16.02
CA ARG A 846 11.69 72.80 -16.13
C ARG A 846 12.42 73.37 -14.92
N GLN A 847 13.23 74.42 -15.12
CA GLN A 847 13.84 75.13 -13.99
C GLN A 847 12.75 75.85 -13.16
N PRO A 848 12.84 75.87 -11.82
CA PRO A 848 11.85 76.53 -10.99
C PRO A 848 11.82 78.03 -11.25
N SER A 849 10.67 78.53 -11.69
CA SER A 849 10.42 79.97 -11.82
C SER A 849 10.45 80.61 -10.43
N ARG A 850 11.48 81.42 -10.15
CA ARG A 850 11.67 82.11 -8.87
C ARG A 850 10.37 82.81 -8.41
N PRO A 851 9.95 82.64 -7.14
CA PRO A 851 8.77 83.33 -6.64
C PRO A 851 8.96 84.85 -6.66
N PHE A 852 7.90 85.57 -7.03
CA PHE A 852 7.89 87.02 -7.10
C PHE A 852 8.29 87.67 -5.78
N GLY A 853 9.20 88.65 -5.84
CA GLY A 853 9.66 89.39 -4.66
C GLY A 853 8.53 90.20 -4.01
N ARG A 854 8.52 90.24 -2.67
CA ARG A 854 7.65 91.14 -1.90
C ARG A 854 7.93 92.59 -2.30
N ARG A 855 6.87 93.38 -2.53
CA ARG A 855 6.97 94.84 -2.61
C ARG A 855 7.51 95.39 -1.29
N LEU A 856 8.48 96.29 -1.36
CA LEU A 856 8.66 97.32 -0.34
C LEU A 856 7.59 98.38 -0.61
N ASP A 857 6.63 98.55 0.29
CA ASP A 857 5.73 99.70 0.26
C ASP A 857 6.37 100.90 0.97
N LEU A 858 6.14 102.07 0.39
CA LEU A 858 6.66 103.35 0.84
C LEU A 858 5.93 103.83 2.11
N LEU A 859 6.70 104.29 3.10
CA LEU A 859 6.21 105.22 4.12
C LEU A 859 7.05 106.50 4.06
N GLN A 860 6.41 107.60 3.68
CA GLN A 860 6.94 108.96 3.72
C GLN A 860 5.85 109.92 4.25
N GLU A 861 6.30 111.09 4.72
CA GLU A 861 5.54 112.18 5.38
C GLU A 861 5.36 112.03 6.92
N GLY A 862 5.74 113.00 7.78
CA GLY A 862 6.47 114.28 7.60
C GLY A 862 7.35 114.58 8.83
N VAL A 863 8.48 115.32 8.75
CA VAL A 863 8.68 116.76 8.46
C VAL A 863 8.21 117.66 9.63
N PRO A 864 8.96 118.71 10.07
CA PRO A 864 10.17 119.30 9.47
C PRO A 864 11.50 119.05 10.21
#